data_AF-A0A257SJW3-F1
#
_entry.id   AF-A0A257SJW3-F1
#
_cell.length_a   1.000
_cell.length_b   1.000
_cell.length_c   1.000
_cell.angle_alpha   90.00
_cell.angle_beta   90.00
_cell.angle_gamma   90.00
#
_symmetry.space_group_name_H-M   'P 1'
#
loop_
_entity.id
_entity.type
_entity.pdbx_description
1 polymer ?
#
loop_
_entity_poly.entity_id
_entity_poly.type
_entity_poly.pdbx_seq_one_letter_code
_entity_poly.pdbx_strand_id
1 'polypeptide(L)'
;FPADLVAGMLAGKRGVVVLERTDQPLAVDAPMLREIRAAMAKAVENGRALGGPVPHAGIPALRGDQVPDFFSGCFGLGSRDLQPGDLVAAVDNMLPGGAHRRQFYLGVEFVREGTRIPKLQIWQEKLLESYPHLKELSLARAEAPNLLPEGSTAVRIHSVGGWGAITMGKNLAMTAFELFGLQIKANPKYGSEKKGQPTTFYAVLAHDPILLNCELKHVDVVLSPDPNVFRHSDPLDGLADGGVFVIQSELAPEALWRSLPSRVRSAIRDRHIQLFVLDAFAIAREEASDVEMRYRMQGAAFLGAFFRTSSLITSEQSTEKKVFEGVRKQFQKKFGHRGETVVEDNLRVIRRGFDQVLAVKPIVVEEHDELGTVPRIPSLLDVPGAEDGIGNPGRFWEQVCTVCGLGQDGIADPFAAISAMPAATGAVRDMSGVRLEVPRFIAEKCTGCGQCWTQCPDSAIPGLVNSVEDLLSTAIAVSTNGMTFDRLKPVTKHWARETQRLLTKDPSLAVPAAFAAGYTAVADKMGWDAVRRAETDREFAVVRERLAAFPLARTKPFFDAVEAREKGGGGLLSIAVNPETCKGCNLCVAVCPDGALETIRQDETALLELRRNWALWEHLPDTADRFVNVSDVDEGIGVLSSLLLKKDSYRSMVGGDGACMGCGEKTAVHLIVSSIHASMQPRVAKHVAKLDGLIEGLDAQARELLASGADLDAAVKAKGSVAVPVDAAKQERLKRITDTLDDLRDLRWRYVEGPGGNGRASMGMANSTGCSSVWASTWPYNPYPFPWVNHLFQDSPSIAIGLFEAQMRKMADNVSAVRRAELLQQGAYDAATHEPLLRALTWQQFTDDEFALCPPIVSMGGDGAMLDIGFQNLSRLLASVKPIKVVVLDTQVYSNTGGQACTSGYTGQVADMAAYGK
;
A
#
# COMPACT_ATOMS: atom_id res chain seq x y z
N PHE A 1 -27.08 32.94 13.62
CA PHE A 1 -26.69 32.32 14.90
C PHE A 1 -27.68 32.74 15.99
N PRO A 2 -28.26 31.83 16.80
CA PRO A 2 -29.30 32.14 17.81
C PRO A 2 -28.69 32.77 19.07
N ALA A 3 -28.21 34.00 18.95
CA ALA A 3 -27.42 34.67 19.98
C ALA A 3 -28.21 34.92 21.29
N ASP A 4 -29.50 35.22 21.19
CA ASP A 4 -30.43 35.41 22.31
C ASP A 4 -30.57 34.15 23.18
N LEU A 5 -30.80 33.00 22.53
CA LEU A 5 -30.97 31.71 23.22
C LEU A 5 -29.65 31.24 23.83
N VAL A 6 -28.55 31.31 23.07
CA VAL A 6 -27.23 30.87 23.54
C VAL A 6 -26.77 31.72 24.71
N ALA A 7 -26.88 33.04 24.62
CA ALA A 7 -26.49 33.92 25.72
C ALA A 7 -27.33 33.67 26.98
N GLY A 8 -28.64 33.44 26.82
CA GLY A 8 -29.53 33.09 27.93
C GLY A 8 -29.17 31.75 28.58
N MET A 9 -28.90 30.71 27.79
CA MET A 9 -28.57 29.38 28.30
C MET A 9 -27.22 29.31 29.04
N LEU A 10 -26.24 30.07 28.56
CA LEU A 10 -24.88 30.07 29.10
C LEU A 10 -24.67 31.08 30.24
N ALA A 11 -25.61 32.00 30.45
CA ALA A 11 -25.53 32.99 31.53
C ALA A 11 -25.33 32.34 32.90
N GLY A 12 -24.29 32.77 33.62
CA GLY A 12 -23.98 32.32 34.98
C GLY A 12 -23.42 30.90 35.08
N LYS A 13 -23.14 30.23 33.96
CA LYS A 13 -22.36 28.98 33.98
C LYS A 13 -20.90 29.29 34.36
N ARG A 14 -20.21 28.32 34.94
CA ARG A 14 -18.79 28.49 35.35
C ARG A 14 -17.82 28.16 34.22
N GLY A 15 -18.08 27.09 33.48
CA GLY A 15 -17.25 26.64 32.36
C GLY A 15 -18.12 26.02 31.27
N VAL A 16 -17.70 26.20 30.02
CA VAL A 16 -18.35 25.68 28.82
C VAL A 16 -17.29 25.16 27.86
N VAL A 17 -17.37 23.88 27.52
CA VAL A 17 -16.58 23.28 26.43
C VAL A 17 -17.41 23.34 25.15
N VAL A 18 -16.84 23.90 24.10
CA VAL A 18 -17.39 23.89 22.74
C VAL A 18 -16.64 22.83 21.93
N LEU A 19 -17.35 21.79 21.51
CA LEU A 19 -16.79 20.71 20.70
C LEU A 19 -17.05 20.98 19.22
N GLU A 20 -15.99 21.00 18.41
CA GLU A 20 -16.08 21.33 16.99
C GLU A 20 -15.44 20.22 16.13
N ARG A 21 -16.16 19.81 15.09
CA ARG A 21 -15.70 18.79 14.14
C ARG A 21 -14.92 19.42 12.98
N THR A 22 -14.05 20.37 13.31
CA THR A 22 -13.21 21.11 12.38
C THR A 22 -11.99 21.63 13.13
N ASP A 23 -10.87 21.72 12.43
CA ASP A 23 -9.72 22.47 12.87
C ASP A 23 -9.47 23.59 11.85
N GLN A 24 -9.18 24.79 12.34
CA GLN A 24 -8.86 25.94 11.52
C GLN A 24 -7.49 26.46 11.95
N PRO A 25 -6.40 25.93 11.35
CA PRO A 25 -5.05 26.35 11.71
C PRO A 25 -4.89 27.86 11.66
N LEU A 26 -4.16 28.40 12.65
CA LEU A 26 -3.90 29.84 12.83
C LEU A 26 -5.11 30.70 13.22
N ALA A 27 -6.32 30.14 13.34
CA ALA A 27 -7.45 30.87 13.90
C ALA A 27 -7.30 31.06 15.41
N VAL A 28 -7.68 32.23 15.91
CA VAL A 28 -7.64 32.54 17.36
C VAL A 28 -8.63 31.66 18.13
N ASP A 29 -9.84 31.51 17.59
CA ASP A 29 -10.89 30.62 18.08
C ASP A 29 -11.49 29.86 16.90
N ALA A 30 -11.95 28.64 17.15
CA ALA A 30 -12.69 27.86 16.17
C ALA A 30 -14.07 28.52 15.84
N PRO A 31 -14.66 28.21 14.66
CA PRO A 31 -15.80 28.96 14.14
C PRO A 31 -16.99 29.07 15.09
N MET A 32 -17.38 27.99 15.76
CA MET A 32 -18.53 27.98 16.66
C MET A 32 -18.24 28.75 17.95
N LEU A 33 -17.07 28.54 18.54
CA LEU A 33 -16.65 29.28 19.73
C LEU A 33 -16.62 30.79 19.47
N ARG A 34 -16.16 31.22 18.29
CA ARG A 34 -16.17 32.64 17.90
C ARG A 34 -17.57 33.24 17.91
N GLU A 35 -18.57 32.54 17.35
CA GLU A 35 -19.96 33.00 17.34
C GLU A 35 -20.57 33.03 18.75
N ILE A 36 -20.26 32.03 19.59
CA ILE A 36 -20.71 31.99 20.99
C ILE A 36 -20.11 33.16 21.79
N ARG A 37 -18.81 33.40 21.67
CA ARG A 37 -18.15 34.53 22.34
C ARG A 37 -18.72 35.86 21.86
N ALA A 38 -18.99 36.01 20.57
CA ALA A 38 -19.63 37.20 20.02
C ALA A 38 -21.04 37.42 20.60
N ALA A 39 -21.84 36.35 20.74
CA ALA A 39 -23.16 36.43 21.38
C ALA A 39 -23.07 36.85 22.85
N MET A 40 -22.14 36.26 23.62
CA MET A 40 -21.90 36.65 25.02
C MET A 40 -21.38 38.08 25.14
N ALA A 41 -20.49 38.52 24.25
CA ALA A 41 -19.97 39.87 24.24
C ALA A 41 -21.09 40.90 23.99
N LYS A 42 -21.97 40.65 23.02
CA LYS A 42 -23.17 41.48 22.78
C LYS A 42 -24.10 41.51 23.99
N ALA A 43 -24.26 40.39 24.69
CA ALA A 43 -25.05 40.33 25.92
C ALA A 43 -24.43 41.18 27.04
N VAL A 44 -23.10 41.20 27.14
CA VAL A 44 -22.36 42.08 28.06
C VAL A 44 -22.49 43.55 27.68
N GLU A 45 -22.45 43.88 26.38
CA GLU A 45 -22.70 45.24 25.90
C GLU A 45 -24.10 45.72 26.28
N ASN A 46 -25.12 44.86 26.16
CA ASN A 46 -26.47 45.15 26.67
C ASN A 46 -26.47 45.38 28.18
N GLY A 47 -25.72 44.59 28.96
CA GLY A 47 -25.59 44.77 30.41
C GLY A 47 -24.89 46.08 30.83
N ARG A 48 -24.08 46.67 29.95
CA ARG A 48 -23.44 47.97 30.19
C ARG A 48 -24.37 49.16 29.93
N ALA A 49 -25.45 48.97 29.16
CA ALA A 49 -26.45 50.01 28.89
C ALA A 49 -27.37 50.22 30.11
N LEU A 50 -26.84 50.80 31.19
CA LEU A 50 -27.56 51.06 32.43
C LEU A 50 -28.67 52.10 32.22
N GLY A 51 -29.92 51.65 32.06
CA GLY A 51 -31.13 52.50 32.02
C GLY A 51 -31.42 53.20 30.69
N GLY A 52 -30.70 52.85 29.61
CA GLY A 52 -30.91 53.37 28.26
C GLY A 52 -31.34 52.28 27.25
N PRO A 53 -31.56 52.63 25.97
CA PRO A 53 -31.84 51.64 24.94
C PRO A 53 -30.66 50.67 24.77
N VAL A 54 -30.94 49.37 24.75
CA VAL A 54 -29.93 48.33 24.58
C VAL A 54 -29.37 48.31 23.15
N PRO A 55 -28.05 48.15 22.95
CA PRO A 55 -27.44 48.12 21.61
C PRO A 55 -27.92 46.95 20.74
N HIS A 56 -28.20 45.79 21.34
CA HIS A 56 -28.57 44.56 20.61
C HIS A 56 -29.95 44.07 21.04
N ALA A 57 -30.99 44.42 20.28
CA ALA A 57 -32.36 44.00 20.57
C ALA A 57 -32.51 42.48 20.60
N GLY A 58 -33.27 41.95 21.59
CA GLY A 58 -33.54 40.53 21.75
C GLY A 58 -32.46 39.73 22.48
N ILE A 59 -31.25 40.25 22.65
CA ILE A 59 -30.18 39.58 23.41
C ILE A 59 -30.30 39.94 24.90
N PRO A 60 -30.19 38.97 25.83
CA PRO A 60 -30.26 39.26 27.26
C PRO A 60 -29.12 40.19 27.72
N ALA A 61 -29.38 41.03 28.71
CA ALA A 61 -28.38 41.89 29.33
C ALA A 61 -27.63 41.10 30.41
N LEU A 62 -26.31 40.93 30.26
CA LEU A 62 -25.47 40.16 31.18
C LEU A 62 -24.34 41.02 31.76
N ARG A 63 -23.94 40.73 33.00
CA ARG A 63 -22.71 41.27 33.58
C ARG A 63 -21.50 40.41 33.20
N GLY A 64 -20.30 40.97 33.33
CA GLY A 64 -19.06 40.25 32.98
C GLY A 64 -18.84 38.97 33.78
N ASP A 65 -19.24 38.93 35.06
CA ASP A 65 -19.17 37.75 35.95
C ASP A 65 -20.17 36.64 35.56
N GLN A 66 -21.12 36.92 34.66
CA GLN A 66 -22.08 35.95 34.16
C GLN A 66 -21.60 35.27 32.86
N VAL A 67 -20.45 35.67 32.32
CA VAL A 67 -19.85 35.01 31.16
C VAL A 67 -19.00 33.83 31.65
N PRO A 68 -19.25 32.60 31.18
CA PRO A 68 -18.47 31.44 31.60
C PRO A 68 -17.07 31.46 31.02
N ASP A 69 -16.19 30.67 31.63
CA ASP A 69 -14.95 30.27 31.01
C ASP A 69 -15.20 29.35 29.81
N PHE A 70 -14.65 29.71 28.66
CA PHE A 70 -14.77 28.90 27.46
C PHE A 70 -13.53 28.02 27.22
N PHE A 71 -13.79 26.81 26.74
CA PHE A 71 -12.83 25.80 26.33
C PHE A 71 -13.21 25.29 24.93
N SER A 72 -12.22 24.93 24.11
CA SER A 72 -12.39 24.49 22.73
C SER A 72 -11.84 23.08 22.58
N GLY A 73 -12.67 22.14 22.12
CA GLY A 73 -12.27 20.77 21.83
C GLY A 73 -12.47 20.43 20.36
N CYS A 74 -11.39 20.15 19.64
CA CYS A 74 -11.44 19.64 18.26
C CYS A 74 -11.57 18.12 18.27
N PHE A 75 -12.50 17.56 17.49
CA PHE A 75 -12.72 16.11 17.44
C PHE A 75 -13.21 15.63 16.07
N GLY A 76 -13.25 14.31 15.86
CA GLY A 76 -14.01 13.72 14.75
C GLY A 76 -13.52 14.05 13.34
N LEU A 77 -12.32 14.63 13.20
CA LEU A 77 -11.70 14.97 11.92
C LEU A 77 -11.50 13.70 11.10
N GLY A 78 -11.93 13.71 9.83
CA GLY A 78 -11.84 12.51 8.98
C GLY A 78 -12.59 11.30 9.54
N SER A 79 -13.65 11.51 10.33
CA SER A 79 -14.37 10.44 11.05
C SER A 79 -13.51 9.68 12.07
N ARG A 80 -12.47 10.33 12.61
CA ARG A 80 -11.78 9.84 13.81
C ARG A 80 -12.79 9.59 14.92
N ASP A 81 -12.69 8.42 15.52
CA ASP A 81 -13.67 7.98 16.49
C ASP A 81 -13.60 8.79 17.80
N LEU A 82 -14.77 9.10 18.36
CA LEU A 82 -14.92 9.82 19.62
C LEU A 82 -15.63 8.90 20.61
N GLN A 83 -14.92 8.49 21.66
CA GLN A 83 -15.43 7.59 22.68
C GLN A 83 -16.04 8.35 23.87
N PRO A 84 -16.93 7.72 24.66
CA PRO A 84 -17.49 8.34 25.87
C PRO A 84 -16.42 8.86 26.84
N GLY A 85 -15.31 8.13 26.99
CA GLY A 85 -14.18 8.54 27.82
C GLY A 85 -13.50 9.84 27.34
N ASP A 86 -13.58 10.16 26.05
CA ASP A 86 -13.04 11.42 25.51
C ASP A 86 -13.93 12.62 25.94
N LEU A 87 -15.25 12.42 26.01
CA LEU A 87 -16.18 13.43 26.52
C LEU A 87 -16.01 13.65 28.03
N VAL A 88 -15.80 12.56 28.78
CA VAL A 88 -15.49 12.65 30.22
C VAL A 88 -14.19 13.43 30.44
N ALA A 89 -13.14 13.13 29.67
CA ALA A 89 -11.88 13.87 29.74
C ALA A 89 -12.05 15.38 29.48
N ALA A 90 -12.90 15.76 28.53
CA ALA A 90 -13.20 17.16 28.24
C ALA A 90 -13.89 17.86 29.42
N VAL A 91 -14.79 17.16 30.11
CA VAL A 91 -15.47 17.66 31.32
C VAL A 91 -14.47 17.75 32.48
N ASP A 92 -13.68 16.72 32.73
CA ASP A 92 -12.69 16.70 33.81
C ASP A 92 -11.65 17.80 33.66
N ASN A 93 -11.24 18.11 32.42
CA ASN A 93 -10.33 19.21 32.12
C ASN A 93 -10.85 20.58 32.60
N MET A 94 -12.17 20.81 32.63
CA MET A 94 -12.76 22.08 33.09
C MET A 94 -13.13 22.09 34.59
N LEU A 95 -13.13 20.95 35.26
CA LEU A 95 -13.49 20.87 36.68
C LEU A 95 -12.42 21.47 37.60
N PRO A 96 -12.75 21.86 38.84
CA PRO A 96 -11.77 22.30 39.82
C PRO A 96 -10.71 21.22 40.06
N GLY A 97 -9.45 21.52 39.76
CA GLY A 97 -8.33 20.56 39.82
C GLY A 97 -7.96 19.90 38.49
N GLY A 98 -8.73 20.16 37.44
CA GLY A 98 -8.39 19.79 36.06
C GLY A 98 -7.23 20.61 35.51
N ALA A 99 -6.71 20.21 34.35
CA ALA A 99 -5.59 20.90 33.70
C ALA A 99 -5.99 22.26 33.09
N HIS A 100 -7.29 22.56 32.98
CA HIS A 100 -7.85 23.80 32.43
C HIS A 100 -7.28 24.18 31.05
N ARG A 101 -6.94 23.19 30.21
CA ARG A 101 -6.43 23.43 28.86
C ARG A 101 -7.53 24.07 28.01
N ARG A 102 -7.28 25.28 27.51
CA ARG A 102 -8.28 26.08 26.78
C ARG A 102 -8.57 25.57 25.38
N GLN A 103 -7.58 24.97 24.73
CA GLN A 103 -7.70 24.36 23.41
C GLN A 103 -7.08 22.97 23.47
N PHE A 104 -7.79 21.97 22.93
CA PHE A 104 -7.33 20.59 22.93
C PHE A 104 -7.99 19.76 21.83
N TYR A 105 -7.41 18.60 21.54
CA TYR A 105 -7.96 17.58 20.66
C TYR A 105 -8.48 16.38 21.46
N LEU A 106 -9.52 15.74 20.95
CA LEU A 106 -10.13 14.51 21.48
C LEU A 106 -10.05 13.39 20.45
N GLY A 107 -9.72 12.17 20.89
CA GLY A 107 -9.57 10.99 20.01
C GLY A 107 -8.36 11.02 19.07
N VAL A 108 -7.47 12.01 19.23
CA VAL A 108 -6.22 12.16 18.47
C VAL A 108 -5.03 11.93 19.39
N GLU A 109 -4.06 11.18 18.91
CA GLU A 109 -2.83 10.85 19.64
C GLU A 109 -1.63 11.45 18.90
N PHE A 110 -0.91 12.37 19.57
CA PHE A 110 0.31 12.96 19.04
C PHE A 110 1.57 12.21 19.50
N VAL A 111 1.50 11.55 20.66
CA VAL A 111 2.56 10.76 21.26
C VAL A 111 1.93 9.50 21.86
N ARG A 112 2.45 8.33 21.48
CA ARG A 112 2.01 7.03 22.00
C ARG A 112 2.90 6.55 23.13
N GLU A 113 2.34 6.51 24.33
CA GLU A 113 3.03 6.00 25.51
C GLU A 113 3.13 4.47 25.47
N GLY A 114 4.27 3.93 25.91
CA GLY A 114 4.47 2.47 25.97
C GLY A 114 4.48 1.79 24.60
N THR A 115 4.81 2.50 23.52
CA THR A 115 4.98 1.88 22.21
C THR A 115 6.01 0.75 22.26
N ARG A 116 5.68 -0.38 21.65
CA ARG A 116 6.57 -1.55 21.55
C ARG A 116 7.54 -1.45 20.36
N ILE A 117 7.51 -0.32 19.63
CA ILE A 117 8.35 -0.07 18.46
C ILE A 117 9.51 0.83 18.89
N PRO A 118 10.74 0.30 19.08
CA PRO A 118 11.85 1.07 19.65
C PRO A 118 12.21 2.33 18.84
N LYS A 119 12.15 2.23 17.51
CA LYS A 119 12.41 3.35 16.59
C LYS A 119 11.39 4.48 16.73
N LEU A 120 10.13 4.13 16.97
CA LEU A 120 9.07 5.12 17.23
C LEU A 120 9.28 5.76 18.60
N GLN A 121 9.66 4.99 19.63
CA GLN A 121 9.96 5.54 20.95
C GLN A 121 11.07 6.60 20.87
N ILE A 122 12.21 6.27 20.26
CA ILE A 122 13.34 7.19 20.09
C ILE A 122 12.92 8.45 19.33
N TRP A 123 12.06 8.31 18.31
CA TRP A 123 11.54 9.44 17.56
C TRP A 123 10.66 10.35 18.42
N GLN A 124 9.74 9.79 19.20
CA GLN A 124 8.88 10.55 20.10
C GLN A 124 9.68 11.27 21.20
N GLU A 125 10.75 10.66 21.71
CA GLU A 125 11.65 11.30 22.68
C GLU A 125 12.29 12.56 22.08
N LYS A 126 12.89 12.45 20.88
CA LYS A 126 13.43 13.61 20.13
C LYS A 126 12.37 14.66 19.81
N LEU A 127 11.16 14.21 19.48
CA LEU A 127 10.05 15.08 19.16
C LEU A 127 9.61 15.88 20.39
N LEU A 128 9.56 15.25 21.57
CA LEU A 128 9.25 15.92 22.83
C LEU A 128 10.37 16.85 23.30
N GLU A 129 11.64 16.58 22.98
CA GLU A 129 12.73 17.54 23.20
C GLU A 129 12.51 18.83 22.39
N SER A 130 12.06 18.69 21.14
CA SER A 130 11.82 19.83 20.24
C SER A 130 10.47 20.52 20.49
N TYR A 131 9.46 19.75 20.91
CA TYR A 131 8.09 20.20 21.17
C TYR A 131 7.59 19.64 22.51
N PRO A 132 8.03 20.21 23.66
CA PRO A 132 7.74 19.66 24.99
C PRO A 132 6.24 19.56 25.32
N HIS A 133 5.43 20.42 24.72
CA HIS A 133 3.99 20.49 24.94
C HIS A 133 3.17 19.68 23.93
N LEU A 134 3.80 18.91 23.03
CA LEU A 134 3.09 18.19 21.97
C LEU A 134 2.06 17.20 22.53
N LYS A 135 2.45 16.45 23.56
CA LYS A 135 1.53 15.53 24.26
C LYS A 135 0.34 16.28 24.87
N GLU A 136 0.50 17.55 25.20
CA GLU A 136 -0.52 18.35 25.86
C GLU A 136 -1.62 18.85 24.92
N LEU A 137 -1.41 18.73 23.61
CA LEU A 137 -2.41 19.10 22.61
C LEU A 137 -3.66 18.21 22.67
N SER A 138 -3.53 16.94 23.07
CA SER A 138 -4.68 16.07 23.29
C SER A 138 -4.95 15.83 24.77
N LEU A 139 -6.23 15.64 25.11
CA LEU A 139 -6.61 15.13 26.42
C LEU A 139 -6.52 13.61 26.42
N ALA A 140 -5.91 13.05 27.47
CA ALA A 140 -5.89 11.61 27.67
C ALA A 140 -7.33 11.12 27.90
N ARG A 141 -7.70 10.06 27.18
CA ARG A 141 -9.02 9.44 27.32
C ARG A 141 -9.22 8.97 28.76
N ALA A 142 -10.32 9.39 29.37
CA ALA A 142 -10.74 8.89 30.68
C ALA A 142 -11.32 7.47 30.55
N GLU A 143 -11.42 6.75 31.67
CA GLU A 143 -12.14 5.47 31.70
C GLU A 143 -13.59 5.68 31.25
N ALA A 144 -14.03 4.89 30.27
CA ALA A 144 -15.34 5.07 29.64
C ALA A 144 -16.39 4.20 30.33
N PRO A 145 -17.53 4.75 30.77
CA PRO A 145 -18.64 3.93 31.22
C PRO A 145 -19.27 3.20 30.02
N ASN A 146 -19.79 1.99 30.24
CA ASN A 146 -20.67 1.35 29.27
C ASN A 146 -22.00 2.12 29.21
N LEU A 147 -22.25 2.82 28.10
CA LEU A 147 -23.46 3.61 27.85
C LEU A 147 -24.50 2.87 26.99
N LEU A 148 -24.31 1.58 26.75
CA LEU A 148 -25.32 0.77 26.07
C LEU A 148 -26.54 0.57 26.98
N PRO A 149 -27.76 0.51 26.43
CA PRO A 149 -28.93 0.24 27.24
C PRO A 149 -28.84 -1.09 27.99
N GLU A 150 -29.41 -1.14 29.19
CA GLU A 150 -29.46 -2.36 29.98
C GLU A 150 -30.25 -3.45 29.23
N GLY A 151 -29.75 -4.69 29.25
CA GLY A 151 -30.35 -5.81 28.52
C GLY A 151 -30.17 -5.75 26.99
N SER A 152 -29.41 -4.79 26.45
CA SER A 152 -29.08 -4.77 25.03
C SER A 152 -28.11 -5.89 24.64
N THR A 153 -28.08 -6.24 23.35
CA THR A 153 -27.09 -7.14 22.76
C THR A 153 -26.27 -6.39 21.73
N ALA A 154 -24.98 -6.21 21.99
CA ALA A 154 -24.00 -5.63 21.08
C ALA A 154 -23.27 -6.72 20.28
N VAL A 155 -23.26 -6.58 18.96
CA VAL A 155 -22.75 -7.56 18.00
C VAL A 155 -21.66 -6.94 17.14
N ARG A 156 -20.57 -7.67 16.94
CA ARG A 156 -19.52 -7.34 15.97
C ARG A 156 -19.29 -8.49 15.00
N ILE A 157 -19.21 -8.20 13.71
CA ILE A 157 -18.95 -9.20 12.67
C ILE A 157 -17.65 -8.81 11.96
N HIS A 158 -16.66 -9.70 11.94
CA HIS A 158 -15.40 -9.54 11.21
C HIS A 158 -15.41 -10.38 9.93
N SER A 159 -15.11 -9.77 8.79
CA SER A 159 -15.13 -10.48 7.50
C SER A 159 -14.27 -9.79 6.45
N VAL A 160 -14.25 -10.32 5.23
CA VAL A 160 -13.58 -9.73 4.08
C VAL A 160 -14.61 -9.17 3.09
N GLY A 161 -14.31 -8.01 2.50
CA GLY A 161 -15.13 -7.36 1.48
C GLY A 161 -15.45 -8.30 0.32
N GLY A 162 -16.74 -8.59 0.12
CA GLY A 162 -17.23 -9.55 -0.87
C GLY A 162 -17.81 -10.85 -0.27
N TRP A 163 -17.58 -11.12 1.02
CA TRP A 163 -18.01 -12.35 1.70
C TRP A 163 -19.39 -12.24 2.39
N GLY A 164 -20.12 -11.15 2.14
CA GLY A 164 -21.54 -11.02 2.53
C GLY A 164 -21.81 -10.62 3.99
N ALA A 165 -20.80 -10.29 4.80
CA ALA A 165 -21.00 -9.93 6.21
C ALA A 165 -21.93 -8.73 6.45
N ILE A 166 -21.92 -7.73 5.57
CA ILE A 166 -22.86 -6.60 5.65
C ILE A 166 -24.28 -7.06 5.40
N THR A 167 -24.49 -7.93 4.41
CA THR A 167 -25.81 -8.48 4.11
C THR A 167 -26.30 -9.33 5.26
N MET A 168 -25.42 -10.14 5.87
CA MET A 168 -25.69 -10.89 7.08
C MET A 168 -26.09 -9.96 8.24
N GLY A 169 -25.29 -8.94 8.55
CA GLY A 169 -25.58 -7.98 9.61
C GLY A 169 -26.89 -7.23 9.40
N LYS A 170 -27.19 -6.81 8.16
CA LYS A 170 -28.48 -6.22 7.79
C LYS A 170 -29.64 -7.19 7.97
N ASN A 171 -29.48 -8.46 7.57
CA ASN A 171 -30.52 -9.47 7.77
C ASN A 171 -30.76 -9.71 9.26
N LEU A 172 -29.70 -9.90 10.06
CA LEU A 172 -29.77 -10.04 11.51
C LEU A 172 -30.54 -8.87 12.14
N ALA A 173 -30.13 -7.65 11.81
CA ALA A 173 -30.80 -6.44 12.28
C ALA A 173 -32.28 -6.45 11.91
N MET A 174 -32.60 -6.61 10.63
CA MET A 174 -34.00 -6.60 10.19
C MET A 174 -34.82 -7.72 10.83
N THR A 175 -34.26 -8.92 11.06
CA THR A 175 -34.95 -10.02 11.76
C THR A 175 -35.24 -9.62 13.21
N ALA A 176 -34.27 -9.06 13.92
CA ALA A 176 -34.43 -8.63 15.31
C ALA A 176 -35.52 -7.54 15.45
N PHE A 177 -35.56 -6.58 14.50
CA PHE A 177 -36.59 -5.54 14.46
C PHE A 177 -37.98 -6.11 14.17
N GLU A 178 -38.12 -6.90 13.09
CA GLU A 178 -39.43 -7.39 12.64
C GLU A 178 -40.02 -8.45 13.58
N LEU A 179 -39.19 -9.26 14.23
CA LEU A 179 -39.64 -10.37 15.08
C LEU A 179 -39.81 -9.96 16.55
N PHE A 180 -38.89 -9.15 17.08
CA PHE A 180 -38.84 -8.82 18.51
C PHE A 180 -39.21 -7.36 18.81
N GLY A 181 -39.37 -6.51 17.79
CA GLY A 181 -39.67 -5.09 17.99
C GLY A 181 -38.50 -4.27 18.55
N LEU A 182 -37.28 -4.82 18.51
CA LEU A 182 -36.08 -4.18 19.04
C LEU A 182 -35.69 -2.95 18.21
N GLN A 183 -35.24 -1.90 18.89
CA GLN A 183 -34.52 -0.80 18.27
C GLN A 183 -33.11 -1.23 17.90
N ILE A 184 -32.63 -0.72 16.77
CA ILE A 184 -31.36 -1.15 16.20
C ILE A 184 -30.54 0.04 15.75
N LYS A 185 -29.29 0.05 16.17
CA LYS A 185 -28.27 0.92 15.62
C LYS A 185 -27.16 0.07 15.04
N ALA A 186 -26.92 0.21 13.73
CA ALA A 186 -25.86 -0.49 13.04
C ALA A 186 -24.90 0.51 12.38
N ASN A 187 -23.60 0.22 12.49
CA ASN A 187 -22.53 1.03 11.90
C ASN A 187 -21.55 0.10 11.17
N PRO A 188 -21.73 -0.13 9.86
CA PRO A 188 -20.76 -0.91 9.10
C PRO A 188 -19.51 -0.09 8.76
N LYS A 189 -18.33 -0.65 9.04
CA LYS A 189 -17.01 -0.11 8.71
C LYS A 189 -16.45 -0.83 7.49
N TYR A 190 -16.01 -0.05 6.51
CA TYR A 190 -15.44 -0.51 5.25
C TYR A 190 -14.02 0.05 5.09
N GLY A 191 -13.16 -0.69 4.41
CA GLY A 191 -11.96 -0.12 3.79
C GLY A 191 -12.34 0.77 2.60
N SER A 192 -11.38 1.56 2.12
CA SER A 192 -11.51 2.32 0.86
C SER A 192 -11.56 1.39 -0.36
N GLU A 193 -11.09 0.16 -0.21
CA GLU A 193 -11.05 -0.86 -1.24
C GLU A 193 -12.41 -1.53 -1.46
N LYS A 194 -12.75 -1.77 -2.73
CA LYS A 194 -14.06 -2.32 -3.11
C LYS A 194 -14.27 -3.80 -2.76
N LYS A 195 -13.20 -4.61 -2.75
CA LYS A 195 -13.23 -6.05 -2.44
C LYS A 195 -11.90 -6.49 -1.83
N GLY A 196 -11.93 -7.57 -1.05
CA GLY A 196 -10.72 -8.23 -0.57
C GLY A 196 -10.03 -7.58 0.62
N GLN A 197 -10.72 -6.69 1.35
CA GLN A 197 -10.19 -6.10 2.59
C GLN A 197 -11.03 -6.44 3.81
N PRO A 198 -10.42 -6.48 5.02
CA PRO A 198 -11.16 -6.61 6.25
C PRO A 198 -12.29 -5.57 6.35
N THR A 199 -13.45 -6.04 6.77
CA THR A 199 -14.66 -5.25 7.00
C THR A 199 -15.22 -5.65 8.36
N THR A 200 -15.74 -4.66 9.07
CA THR A 200 -16.32 -4.88 10.40
C THR A 200 -17.73 -4.32 10.43
N PHE A 201 -18.70 -5.13 10.84
CA PHE A 201 -20.07 -4.68 11.05
C PHE A 201 -20.35 -4.60 12.55
N TYR A 202 -20.88 -3.46 13.00
CA TYR A 202 -21.32 -3.27 14.37
C TYR A 202 -22.84 -3.14 14.40
N ALA A 203 -23.49 -3.76 15.39
CA ALA A 203 -24.89 -3.51 15.70
C ALA A 203 -25.16 -3.59 17.20
N VAL A 204 -26.10 -2.78 17.67
CA VAL A 204 -26.69 -2.87 19.01
C VAL A 204 -28.17 -3.13 18.83
N LEU A 205 -28.69 -4.14 19.54
CA LEU A 205 -30.09 -4.52 19.58
C LEU A 205 -30.62 -4.20 20.99
N ALA A 206 -31.62 -3.34 21.12
CA ALA A 206 -32.13 -2.91 22.43
C ALA A 206 -33.61 -2.56 22.37
N HIS A 207 -34.34 -2.66 23.50
CA HIS A 207 -35.70 -2.13 23.61
C HIS A 207 -35.70 -0.59 23.77
N ASP A 208 -34.69 -0.07 24.46
CA ASP A 208 -34.51 1.35 24.73
C ASP A 208 -33.74 2.10 23.62
N PRO A 209 -33.89 3.44 23.53
CA PRO A 209 -33.16 4.25 22.57
C PRO A 209 -31.63 4.12 22.66
N ILE A 210 -30.99 3.83 21.54
CA ILE A 210 -29.53 3.67 21.44
C ILE A 210 -28.87 5.02 21.10
N LEU A 211 -28.33 5.71 22.10
CA LEU A 211 -27.73 7.04 21.93
C LEU A 211 -26.26 7.00 21.49
N LEU A 212 -25.53 5.94 21.82
CA LEU A 212 -24.09 5.82 21.58
C LEU A 212 -23.74 5.86 20.09
N ASN A 213 -22.82 6.74 19.67
CA ASN A 213 -22.45 6.95 18.26
C ASN A 213 -20.94 6.89 18.01
N CYS A 214 -20.33 5.77 18.36
CA CYS A 214 -18.89 5.50 18.22
C CYS A 214 -18.65 4.04 17.81
N GLU A 215 -17.41 3.67 17.55
CA GLU A 215 -17.04 2.25 17.46
C GLU A 215 -17.32 1.54 18.80
N LEU A 216 -17.84 0.30 18.75
CA LEU A 216 -18.17 -0.44 19.97
C LEU A 216 -16.89 -0.99 20.61
N LYS A 217 -16.59 -0.50 21.82
CA LYS A 217 -15.56 -1.03 22.72
C LYS A 217 -16.09 -2.06 23.73
N HIS A 218 -17.41 -2.26 23.75
CA HIS A 218 -18.08 -3.31 24.51
C HIS A 218 -19.02 -4.06 23.56
N VAL A 219 -18.82 -5.36 23.40
CA VAL A 219 -19.66 -6.25 22.57
C VAL A 219 -19.90 -7.57 23.28
N ASP A 220 -21.08 -8.16 23.09
CA ASP A 220 -21.48 -9.44 23.73
C ASP A 220 -21.22 -10.63 22.82
N VAL A 221 -21.35 -10.42 21.51
CA VAL A 221 -21.21 -11.47 20.49
C VAL A 221 -20.32 -11.01 19.34
N VAL A 222 -19.29 -11.81 19.05
CA VAL A 222 -18.41 -11.63 17.89
C VAL A 222 -18.58 -12.79 16.92
N LEU A 223 -18.78 -12.49 15.65
CA LEU A 223 -18.92 -13.46 14.57
C LEU A 223 -17.83 -13.23 13.54
N SER A 224 -17.12 -14.28 13.13
CA SER A 224 -16.07 -14.19 12.13
C SER A 224 -16.26 -15.20 11.02
N PRO A 225 -16.99 -14.85 9.94
CA PRO A 225 -16.96 -15.57 8.68
C PRO A 225 -15.57 -15.67 8.04
N ASP A 226 -14.61 -14.83 8.48
CA ASP A 226 -13.22 -14.91 8.05
C ASP A 226 -12.42 -15.90 8.94
N PRO A 227 -11.87 -16.99 8.39
CA PRO A 227 -11.01 -17.92 9.13
C PRO A 227 -9.64 -17.30 9.49
N ASN A 228 -9.23 -16.22 8.81
CA ASN A 228 -7.92 -15.58 8.97
C ASN A 228 -7.96 -14.30 9.83
N VAL A 229 -9.06 -14.04 10.55
CA VAL A 229 -9.29 -12.77 11.28
C VAL A 229 -8.12 -12.33 12.17
N PHE A 230 -7.44 -13.27 12.83
CA PHE A 230 -6.30 -12.98 13.71
C PHE A 230 -5.03 -12.52 13.00
N ARG A 231 -4.95 -12.63 11.67
CA ARG A 231 -3.84 -12.12 10.87
C ARG A 231 -3.88 -10.61 10.68
N HIS A 232 -5.06 -9.99 10.79
CA HIS A 232 -5.25 -8.57 10.49
C HIS A 232 -6.06 -7.80 11.53
N SER A 233 -6.68 -8.47 12.51
CA SER A 233 -7.53 -7.83 13.53
C SER A 233 -7.52 -8.61 14.84
N ASP A 234 -7.93 -7.95 15.93
CA ASP A 234 -8.20 -8.61 17.20
C ASP A 234 -9.72 -8.73 17.41
N PRO A 235 -10.32 -9.92 17.15
CA PRO A 235 -11.74 -10.13 17.35
C PRO A 235 -12.15 -10.17 18.84
N LEU A 236 -11.21 -10.29 19.78
CA LEU A 236 -11.50 -10.36 21.22
C LEU A 236 -11.47 -8.99 21.90
N ASP A 237 -10.95 -7.95 21.24
CA ASP A 237 -10.89 -6.58 21.79
C ASP A 237 -12.30 -6.06 22.11
N GLY A 238 -12.58 -5.75 23.37
CA GLY A 238 -13.89 -5.28 23.81
C GLY A 238 -15.01 -6.32 23.89
N LEU A 239 -14.76 -7.61 23.59
CA LEU A 239 -15.74 -8.68 23.84
C LEU A 239 -15.94 -8.86 25.34
N ALA A 240 -17.16 -8.87 25.86
CA ALA A 240 -17.42 -9.05 27.29
C ALA A 240 -16.85 -10.37 27.83
N ASP A 241 -16.50 -10.38 29.12
CA ASP A 241 -16.13 -11.62 29.80
C ASP A 241 -17.34 -12.57 29.81
N GLY A 242 -17.13 -13.85 29.50
CA GLY A 242 -18.23 -14.79 29.24
C GLY A 242 -18.92 -14.63 27.88
N GLY A 243 -18.51 -13.64 27.07
CA GLY A 243 -19.08 -13.33 25.76
C GLY A 243 -18.85 -14.43 24.72
N VAL A 244 -19.55 -14.34 23.60
CA VAL A 244 -19.60 -15.38 22.56
C VAL A 244 -18.70 -15.01 21.39
N PHE A 245 -17.85 -15.94 20.95
CA PHE A 245 -17.07 -15.80 19.71
C PHE A 245 -17.31 -17.00 18.79
N VAL A 246 -17.81 -16.76 17.57
CA VAL A 246 -18.02 -17.80 16.55
C VAL A 246 -17.07 -17.55 15.38
N ILE A 247 -16.26 -18.54 15.00
CA ILE A 247 -15.27 -18.43 13.90
C ILE A 247 -15.47 -19.48 12.80
N GLN A 248 -15.22 -19.08 11.56
CA GLN A 248 -15.22 -19.96 10.39
C GLN A 248 -13.99 -20.87 10.43
N SER A 249 -14.17 -22.19 10.34
CA SER A 249 -13.07 -23.13 10.13
C SER A 249 -13.57 -24.48 9.61
N GLU A 250 -12.74 -25.13 8.78
CA GLU A 250 -12.92 -26.53 8.39
C GLU A 250 -12.30 -27.51 9.41
N LEU A 251 -11.56 -27.00 10.41
CA LEU A 251 -10.92 -27.80 11.43
C LEU A 251 -11.94 -28.27 12.48
N ALA A 252 -11.75 -29.49 12.98
CA ALA A 252 -12.45 -29.98 14.17
C ALA A 252 -12.14 -29.08 15.41
N PRO A 253 -13.04 -28.99 16.40
CA PRO A 253 -12.90 -28.10 17.55
C PRO A 253 -11.52 -28.15 18.24
N GLU A 254 -10.99 -29.34 18.52
CA GLU A 254 -9.69 -29.51 19.18
C GLU A 254 -8.51 -29.11 18.30
N ALA A 255 -8.62 -29.29 16.97
CA ALA A 255 -7.58 -28.88 16.03
C ALA A 255 -7.55 -27.36 15.86
N LEU A 256 -8.73 -26.71 15.80
CA LEU A 256 -8.84 -25.25 15.81
C LEU A 256 -8.24 -24.67 17.10
N TRP A 257 -8.57 -25.22 18.27
CA TRP A 257 -8.00 -24.71 19.52
C TRP A 257 -6.47 -24.70 19.52
N ARG A 258 -5.85 -25.77 18.99
CA ARG A 258 -4.39 -25.87 18.89
C ARG A 258 -3.79 -24.86 17.91
N SER A 259 -4.52 -24.49 16.85
CA SER A 259 -4.03 -23.55 15.84
C SER A 259 -4.13 -22.08 16.26
N LEU A 260 -4.95 -21.74 17.26
CA LEU A 260 -5.07 -20.37 17.77
C LEU A 260 -3.75 -19.88 18.41
N PRO A 261 -3.35 -18.61 18.25
CA PRO A 261 -2.17 -18.06 18.92
C PRO A 261 -2.22 -18.18 20.45
N SER A 262 -1.07 -18.31 21.12
CA SER A 262 -0.98 -18.45 22.59
C SER A 262 -1.73 -17.34 23.33
N ARG A 263 -1.52 -16.07 22.94
CA ARG A 263 -2.22 -14.90 23.49
C ARG A 263 -3.74 -15.01 23.42
N VAL A 264 -4.26 -15.59 22.33
CA VAL A 264 -5.70 -15.75 22.08
C VAL A 264 -6.25 -16.84 22.98
N ARG A 265 -5.55 -17.96 23.11
CA ARG A 265 -5.93 -19.05 24.01
C ARG A 265 -5.98 -18.59 25.47
N SER A 266 -4.98 -17.82 25.92
CA SER A 266 -4.95 -17.24 27.27
C SER A 266 -6.12 -16.27 27.47
N ALA A 267 -6.34 -15.33 26.53
CA ALA A 267 -7.46 -14.39 26.62
C ALA A 267 -8.82 -15.10 26.68
N ILE A 268 -9.02 -16.17 25.90
CA ILE A 268 -10.27 -16.95 25.94
C ILE A 268 -10.48 -17.62 27.29
N ARG A 269 -9.42 -18.20 27.87
CA ARG A 269 -9.48 -18.88 29.17
C ARG A 269 -9.73 -17.88 30.30
N ASP A 270 -8.92 -16.84 30.38
CA ASP A 270 -8.89 -15.92 31.53
C ASP A 270 -10.18 -15.09 31.61
N ARG A 271 -10.77 -14.78 30.44
CA ARG A 271 -12.02 -14.02 30.31
C ARG A 271 -13.25 -14.90 30.12
N HIS A 272 -13.08 -16.22 30.22
CA HIS A 272 -14.15 -17.21 30.09
C HIS A 272 -14.97 -17.08 28.79
N ILE A 273 -14.34 -16.69 27.69
CA ILE A 273 -15.01 -16.49 26.40
C ILE A 273 -15.53 -17.83 25.86
N GLN A 274 -16.78 -17.82 25.39
CA GLN A 274 -17.41 -18.98 24.78
C GLN A 274 -17.07 -19.07 23.29
N LEU A 275 -16.07 -19.89 22.96
CA LEU A 275 -15.62 -20.10 21.58
C LEU A 275 -16.45 -21.20 20.87
N PHE A 276 -16.90 -20.88 19.67
CA PHE A 276 -17.60 -21.79 18.77
C PHE A 276 -16.97 -21.80 17.38
N VAL A 277 -17.07 -22.94 16.70
CA VAL A 277 -16.61 -23.13 15.31
C VAL A 277 -17.76 -23.55 14.42
N LEU A 278 -17.76 -23.04 13.19
CA LEU A 278 -18.70 -23.42 12.13
C LEU A 278 -17.94 -23.56 10.81
N ASP A 279 -18.24 -24.61 10.03
CA ASP A 279 -17.80 -24.69 8.64
C ASP A 279 -18.91 -24.19 7.69
N ALA A 280 -19.11 -22.87 7.69
CA ALA A 280 -20.09 -22.21 6.82
C ALA A 280 -19.76 -22.36 5.33
N PHE A 281 -18.49 -22.53 4.96
CA PHE A 281 -18.09 -22.80 3.58
C PHE A 281 -18.57 -24.17 3.10
N ALA A 282 -18.39 -25.23 3.90
CA ALA A 282 -18.93 -26.53 3.55
C ALA A 282 -20.46 -26.50 3.41
N ILE A 283 -21.15 -25.90 4.39
CA ILE A 283 -22.61 -25.75 4.36
C ILE A 283 -23.06 -25.00 3.10
N ALA A 284 -22.46 -23.84 2.81
CA ALA A 284 -22.81 -23.05 1.64
C ALA A 284 -22.49 -23.76 0.33
N ARG A 285 -21.36 -24.49 0.25
CA ARG A 285 -20.97 -25.24 -0.96
C ARG A 285 -21.94 -26.38 -1.27
N GLU A 286 -22.42 -27.07 -0.25
CA GLU A 286 -23.34 -28.20 -0.39
C GLU A 286 -24.78 -27.78 -0.70
N GLU A 287 -25.23 -26.62 -0.18
CA GLU A 287 -26.60 -26.14 -0.37
C GLU A 287 -26.77 -25.13 -1.52
N ALA A 288 -25.71 -24.45 -1.95
CA ALA A 288 -25.82 -23.44 -2.99
C ALA A 288 -26.02 -24.06 -4.37
N SER A 289 -27.11 -23.67 -5.01
CA SER A 289 -27.43 -23.98 -6.40
C SER A 289 -26.53 -23.24 -7.42
N ASP A 290 -25.83 -22.18 -7.00
CA ASP A 290 -24.94 -21.34 -7.82
C ASP A 290 -23.59 -21.12 -7.12
N VAL A 291 -22.48 -21.22 -7.88
CA VAL A 291 -21.11 -21.02 -7.41
C VAL A 291 -20.87 -19.61 -6.84
N GLU A 292 -21.43 -18.56 -7.45
CA GLU A 292 -21.29 -17.19 -6.93
C GLU A 292 -22.09 -16.96 -5.63
N MET A 293 -23.16 -17.72 -5.41
CA MET A 293 -23.96 -17.63 -4.19
C MET A 293 -23.27 -18.26 -2.98
N ARG A 294 -22.33 -19.19 -3.18
CA ARG A 294 -21.60 -19.88 -2.09
C ARG A 294 -20.99 -18.90 -1.08
N TYR A 295 -20.29 -17.88 -1.56
CA TYR A 295 -19.68 -16.86 -0.68
C TYR A 295 -20.69 -15.94 0.00
N ARG A 296 -21.91 -15.80 -0.51
CA ARG A 296 -22.97 -15.00 0.13
C ARG A 296 -23.77 -15.83 1.14
N MET A 297 -23.95 -17.11 0.86
CA MET A 297 -24.70 -18.04 1.70
C MET A 297 -23.96 -18.40 2.99
N GLN A 298 -22.62 -18.29 3.05
CA GLN A 298 -21.89 -18.45 4.31
C GLN A 298 -22.42 -17.52 5.42
N GLY A 299 -22.77 -16.27 5.07
CA GLY A 299 -23.31 -15.30 6.02
C GLY A 299 -24.68 -15.72 6.57
N ALA A 300 -25.46 -16.49 5.80
CA ALA A 300 -26.72 -17.06 6.27
C ALA A 300 -26.48 -18.17 7.31
N ALA A 301 -25.44 -18.99 7.16
CA ALA A 301 -25.10 -20.00 8.17
C ALA A 301 -24.70 -19.34 9.50
N PHE A 302 -23.93 -18.25 9.45
CA PHE A 302 -23.55 -17.48 10.64
C PHE A 302 -24.74 -16.79 11.32
N LEU A 303 -25.80 -16.45 10.58
CA LEU A 303 -27.05 -15.97 11.19
C LEU A 303 -27.70 -17.07 12.05
N GLY A 304 -27.70 -18.31 11.58
CA GLY A 304 -28.14 -19.48 12.36
C GLY A 304 -27.29 -19.68 13.61
N ALA A 305 -25.97 -19.64 13.46
CA ALA A 305 -25.05 -19.79 14.59
C ALA A 305 -25.21 -18.67 15.64
N PHE A 306 -25.44 -17.43 15.20
CA PHE A 306 -25.76 -16.32 16.12
C PHE A 306 -26.99 -16.64 16.99
N PHE A 307 -28.09 -17.08 16.38
CA PHE A 307 -29.30 -17.41 17.13
C PHE A 307 -29.13 -18.59 18.08
N ARG A 308 -28.25 -19.54 17.74
CA ARG A 308 -27.94 -20.70 18.59
C ARG A 308 -27.08 -20.34 19.80
N THR A 309 -26.10 -19.46 19.59
CA THR A 309 -25.00 -19.23 20.54
C THR A 309 -25.21 -17.97 21.38
N SER A 310 -25.93 -16.97 20.88
CA SER A 310 -26.29 -15.77 21.64
C SER A 310 -27.40 -16.05 22.65
N SER A 311 -27.51 -15.20 23.66
CA SER A 311 -28.60 -15.23 24.64
C SER A 311 -29.93 -14.66 24.10
N LEU A 312 -29.98 -14.15 22.87
CA LEU A 312 -31.10 -13.36 22.34
C LEU A 312 -32.44 -14.12 22.34
N ILE A 313 -32.45 -15.39 21.94
CA ILE A 313 -33.71 -16.17 21.93
C ILE A 313 -34.26 -16.30 23.35
N THR A 314 -33.39 -16.55 24.31
CA THR A 314 -33.75 -16.72 25.72
C THR A 314 -34.18 -15.40 26.35
N SER A 315 -33.46 -14.30 26.09
CA SER A 315 -33.79 -12.96 26.61
C SER A 315 -35.15 -12.47 26.10
N GLU A 316 -35.45 -12.71 24.83
CA GLU A 316 -36.74 -12.34 24.21
C GLU A 316 -37.86 -13.36 24.47
N GLN A 317 -37.63 -14.34 25.35
CA GLN A 317 -38.61 -15.40 25.69
C GLN A 317 -39.22 -16.09 24.46
N SER A 318 -38.40 -16.24 23.42
CA SER A 318 -38.81 -16.78 22.13
C SER A 318 -38.47 -18.28 22.03
N THR A 319 -38.88 -18.89 20.92
CA THR A 319 -38.54 -20.27 20.60
C THR A 319 -37.85 -20.33 19.25
N GLU A 320 -37.02 -21.35 19.07
CA GLU A 320 -36.39 -21.65 17.78
C GLU A 320 -37.43 -21.66 16.64
N LYS A 321 -38.58 -22.31 16.84
CA LYS A 321 -39.66 -22.35 15.85
C LYS A 321 -40.13 -20.94 15.44
N LYS A 322 -40.36 -20.05 16.39
CA LYS A 322 -40.78 -18.66 16.11
C LYS A 322 -39.72 -17.88 15.34
N VAL A 323 -38.44 -18.06 15.68
CA VAL A 323 -37.33 -17.41 14.97
C VAL A 323 -37.29 -17.84 13.51
N PHE A 324 -37.32 -19.15 13.23
CA PHE A 324 -37.26 -19.65 11.87
C PHE A 324 -38.51 -19.31 11.04
N GLU A 325 -39.69 -19.25 11.65
CA GLU A 325 -40.92 -18.75 10.99
C GLU A 325 -40.81 -17.25 10.64
N GLY A 326 -40.24 -16.44 11.54
CA GLY A 326 -39.96 -15.02 11.30
C GLY A 326 -38.98 -14.80 10.15
N VAL A 327 -37.84 -15.51 10.18
CA VAL A 327 -36.83 -15.48 9.11
C VAL A 327 -37.44 -15.89 7.76
N ARG A 328 -38.28 -16.94 7.73
CA ARG A 328 -38.98 -17.37 6.50
C ARG A 328 -39.85 -16.27 5.92
N LYS A 329 -40.69 -15.61 6.74
CA LYS A 329 -41.56 -14.52 6.27
C LYS A 329 -40.76 -13.36 5.69
N GLN A 330 -39.67 -12.98 6.36
CA GLN A 330 -38.78 -11.93 5.90
C GLN A 330 -38.11 -12.27 4.56
N PHE A 331 -37.56 -13.48 4.45
CA PHE A 331 -36.89 -13.92 3.23
C PHE A 331 -37.88 -14.10 2.07
N GLN A 332 -39.11 -14.54 2.34
CA GLN A 332 -40.18 -14.59 1.34
C GLN A 332 -40.49 -13.19 0.77
N LYS A 333 -40.61 -12.18 1.64
CA LYS A 333 -40.83 -10.79 1.21
C LYS A 333 -39.66 -10.26 0.37
N LYS A 334 -38.43 -10.58 0.77
CA LYS A 334 -37.21 -10.05 0.14
C LYS A 334 -36.84 -10.77 -1.16
N PHE A 335 -36.91 -12.10 -1.19
CA PHE A 335 -36.39 -12.94 -2.26
C PHE A 335 -37.48 -13.72 -3.01
N GLY A 336 -38.75 -13.66 -2.61
CA GLY A 336 -39.83 -14.40 -3.25
C GLY A 336 -39.99 -14.10 -4.75
N HIS A 337 -39.65 -12.88 -5.19
CA HIS A 337 -39.63 -12.51 -6.62
C HIS A 337 -38.57 -13.27 -7.44
N ARG A 338 -37.57 -13.87 -6.78
CA ARG A 338 -36.52 -14.70 -7.39
C ARG A 338 -36.84 -16.20 -7.38
N GLY A 339 -38.02 -16.58 -6.86
CA GLY A 339 -38.48 -17.97 -6.76
C GLY A 339 -38.40 -18.55 -5.35
N GLU A 340 -39.29 -19.51 -5.06
CA GLU A 340 -39.42 -20.16 -3.76
C GLU A 340 -38.19 -21.00 -3.37
N THR A 341 -37.53 -21.64 -4.34
CA THR A 341 -36.31 -22.42 -4.11
C THR A 341 -35.20 -21.59 -3.48
N VAL A 342 -35.00 -20.34 -3.91
CA VAL A 342 -33.98 -19.44 -3.33
C VAL A 342 -34.27 -19.15 -1.85
N VAL A 343 -35.55 -19.05 -1.47
CA VAL A 343 -35.96 -18.84 -0.08
C VAL A 343 -35.69 -20.10 0.74
N GLU A 344 -36.06 -21.28 0.25
CA GLU A 344 -35.81 -22.56 0.94
C GLU A 344 -34.32 -22.86 1.11
N ASP A 345 -33.50 -22.63 0.07
CA ASP A 345 -32.06 -22.86 0.12
C ASP A 345 -31.40 -22.02 1.23
N ASN A 346 -31.76 -20.73 1.32
CA ASN A 346 -31.27 -19.86 2.40
C ASN A 346 -31.75 -20.33 3.78
N LEU A 347 -32.99 -20.78 3.91
CA LEU A 347 -33.52 -21.28 5.18
C LEU A 347 -32.82 -22.57 5.63
N ARG A 348 -32.54 -23.49 4.70
CA ARG A 348 -31.77 -24.71 5.01
C ARG A 348 -30.37 -24.38 5.49
N VAL A 349 -29.71 -23.39 4.87
CA VAL A 349 -28.37 -22.95 5.28
C VAL A 349 -28.39 -22.33 6.68
N ILE A 350 -29.36 -21.46 6.98
CA ILE A 350 -29.52 -20.88 8.33
C ILE A 350 -29.78 -21.99 9.36
N ARG A 351 -30.63 -22.97 9.02
CA ARG A 351 -30.92 -24.11 9.89
C ARG A 351 -29.67 -24.93 10.17
N ARG A 352 -28.93 -25.30 9.13
CA ARG A 352 -27.65 -26.02 9.27
C ARG A 352 -26.64 -25.23 10.09
N GLY A 353 -26.55 -23.91 9.92
CA GLY A 353 -25.69 -23.07 10.75
C GLY A 353 -26.07 -23.09 12.23
N PHE A 354 -27.37 -23.15 12.54
CA PHE A 354 -27.89 -23.29 13.91
C PHE A 354 -27.59 -24.67 14.52
N ASP A 355 -27.73 -25.73 13.72
CA ASP A 355 -27.59 -27.12 14.19
C ASP A 355 -26.14 -27.61 14.23
N GLN A 356 -25.28 -27.13 13.33
CA GLN A 356 -23.92 -27.62 13.11
C GLN A 356 -22.83 -26.75 13.77
N VAL A 357 -23.18 -25.65 14.43
CA VAL A 357 -22.20 -24.88 15.22
C VAL A 357 -21.75 -25.67 16.45
N LEU A 358 -20.44 -25.79 16.64
CA LEU A 358 -19.85 -26.63 17.70
C LEU A 358 -19.09 -25.78 18.71
N ALA A 359 -19.26 -26.09 20.00
CA ALA A 359 -18.47 -25.47 21.06
C ALA A 359 -17.03 -25.99 21.05
N VAL A 360 -16.07 -25.09 21.22
CA VAL A 360 -14.65 -25.42 21.32
C VAL A 360 -14.25 -25.36 22.78
N LYS A 361 -13.83 -26.51 23.34
CA LYS A 361 -13.40 -26.58 24.74
C LYS A 361 -11.91 -26.23 24.86
N PRO A 362 -11.53 -25.32 25.77
CA PRO A 362 -10.13 -25.08 26.08
C PRO A 362 -9.45 -26.36 26.56
N ILE A 363 -8.37 -26.76 25.88
CA ILE A 363 -7.48 -27.85 26.31
C ILE A 363 -6.09 -27.31 26.63
N VAL A 364 -5.36 -27.99 27.51
CA VAL A 364 -3.97 -27.63 27.80
C VAL A 364 -3.10 -27.97 26.58
N VAL A 365 -2.36 -26.99 26.09
CA VAL A 365 -1.38 -27.12 25.01
C VAL A 365 -0.09 -26.49 25.52
N GLU A 366 1.06 -27.10 25.24
CA GLU A 366 2.35 -26.50 25.60
C GLU A 366 2.46 -25.10 24.99
N GLU A 367 2.68 -24.11 25.85
CA GLU A 367 2.78 -22.71 25.46
C GLU A 367 4.20 -22.45 24.96
N HIS A 368 4.34 -22.30 23.65
CA HIS A 368 5.52 -21.65 23.09
C HIS A 368 5.22 -20.16 22.97
N ASP A 369 5.99 -19.36 23.73
CA ASP A 369 6.04 -17.92 23.53
C ASP A 369 6.66 -17.67 22.15
N GLU A 370 5.82 -17.49 21.14
CA GLU A 370 6.28 -16.92 19.88
C GLU A 370 6.59 -15.44 20.15
N LEU A 371 7.86 -15.17 20.44
CA LEU A 371 8.44 -13.84 20.36
C LEU A 371 8.02 -13.26 19.00
N GLY A 372 7.29 -12.14 19.03
CA GLY A 372 6.81 -11.49 17.81
C GLY A 372 7.96 -11.28 16.85
N THR A 373 7.86 -11.89 15.66
CA THR A 373 8.84 -11.68 14.60
C THR A 373 8.80 -10.22 14.20
N VAL A 374 9.93 -9.52 14.35
CA VAL A 374 10.04 -8.14 13.86
C VAL A 374 9.85 -8.18 12.34
N PRO A 375 8.87 -7.47 11.78
CA PRO A 375 8.65 -7.45 10.35
C PRO A 375 9.92 -6.97 9.63
N ARG A 376 10.42 -7.75 8.68
CA ARG A 376 11.58 -7.37 7.87
C ARG A 376 11.17 -6.22 6.93
N ILE A 377 12.02 -5.21 6.81
CA ILE A 377 11.84 -4.15 5.81
C ILE A 377 11.86 -4.76 4.39
N PRO A 378 10.87 -4.47 3.53
CA PRO A 378 10.91 -4.89 2.14
C PRO A 378 12.13 -4.31 1.42
N SER A 379 12.74 -5.09 0.53
CA SER A 379 13.96 -4.70 -0.20
C SER A 379 13.82 -3.38 -0.98
N LEU A 380 12.62 -3.06 -1.44
CA LEU A 380 12.32 -1.82 -2.17
C LEU A 380 12.30 -0.56 -1.27
N LEU A 381 12.17 -0.73 0.04
CA LEU A 381 12.19 0.38 1.01
C LEU A 381 13.50 0.42 1.81
N ASP A 382 14.27 -0.65 1.80
CA ASP A 382 15.59 -0.75 2.41
C ASP A 382 16.66 -0.16 1.49
N VAL A 383 16.63 1.17 1.32
CA VAL A 383 17.53 1.90 0.42
C VAL A 383 18.73 2.44 1.21
N PRO A 384 19.94 1.86 1.08
CA PRO A 384 21.12 2.36 1.78
C PRO A 384 21.47 3.76 1.28
N GLY A 385 21.74 4.68 2.19
CA GLY A 385 22.15 6.05 1.85
C GLY A 385 21.01 7.02 1.50
N ALA A 386 19.74 6.60 1.63
CA ALA A 386 18.62 7.54 1.57
C ALA A 386 18.76 8.61 2.67
N GLU A 387 18.67 9.88 2.29
CA GLU A 387 18.78 11.01 3.21
C GLU A 387 17.62 11.03 4.22
N ASP A 388 17.85 11.64 5.38
CA ASP A 388 16.78 11.88 6.35
C ASP A 388 15.75 12.87 5.77
N GLY A 389 14.47 12.50 5.81
CA GLY A 389 13.41 13.40 5.35
C GLY A 389 12.08 12.70 5.10
N ILE A 390 11.12 13.48 4.60
CA ILE A 390 9.74 13.03 4.34
C ILE A 390 9.66 11.94 3.25
N GLY A 391 10.68 11.87 2.39
CA GLY A 391 10.79 10.89 1.31
C GLY A 391 11.56 9.63 1.70
N ASN A 392 12.06 9.51 2.95
CA ASN A 392 12.88 8.37 3.36
C ASN A 392 12.01 7.10 3.52
N PRO A 393 12.17 6.09 2.65
CA PRO A 393 11.29 4.92 2.63
C PRO A 393 11.50 4.02 3.86
N GLY A 394 12.74 3.87 4.33
CA GLY A 394 13.05 3.03 5.48
C GLY A 394 12.51 3.60 6.79
N ARG A 395 12.67 4.90 7.00
CA ARG A 395 12.07 5.59 8.15
C ARG A 395 10.55 5.49 8.14
N PHE A 396 9.92 5.68 6.98
CA PHE A 396 8.47 5.55 6.84
C PHE A 396 7.99 4.13 7.15
N TRP A 397 8.71 3.10 6.71
CA TRP A 397 8.44 1.73 7.10
C TRP A 397 8.49 1.52 8.63
N GLU A 398 9.57 1.95 9.28
CA GLU A 398 9.79 1.75 10.72
C GLU A 398 8.76 2.49 11.59
N GLN A 399 8.34 3.70 11.18
CA GLN A 399 7.54 4.60 12.02
C GLN A 399 6.05 4.67 11.63
N VAL A 400 5.70 4.39 10.38
CA VAL A 400 4.31 4.48 9.88
C VAL A 400 3.80 3.10 9.47
N CYS A 401 4.44 2.44 8.52
CA CYS A 401 3.94 1.16 8.01
C CYS A 401 3.91 0.07 9.09
N THR A 402 4.92 0.02 9.97
CA THR A 402 4.96 -0.92 11.10
C THR A 402 3.79 -0.69 12.06
N VAL A 403 3.41 0.56 12.34
CA VAL A 403 2.26 0.91 13.16
C VAL A 403 0.97 0.38 12.52
N CYS A 404 0.78 0.67 11.22
CA CYS A 404 -0.37 0.17 10.45
C CYS A 404 -0.40 -1.37 10.37
N GLY A 405 0.75 -2.01 10.16
CA GLY A 405 0.89 -3.47 10.06
C GLY A 405 0.59 -4.21 11.36
N LEU A 406 0.81 -3.57 12.51
CA LEU A 406 0.38 -4.07 13.82
C LEU A 406 -1.12 -3.85 14.09
N GLY A 407 -1.88 -3.32 13.12
CA GLY A 407 -3.29 -2.99 13.26
C GLY A 407 -3.55 -1.82 14.22
N GLN A 408 -2.52 -1.02 14.51
CA GLN A 408 -2.66 0.13 15.38
C GLN A 408 -3.01 1.38 14.56
N ASP A 409 -3.77 2.28 15.18
CA ASP A 409 -4.06 3.59 14.60
C ASP A 409 -2.78 4.40 14.37
N GLY A 410 -2.76 5.20 13.30
CA GLY A 410 -1.71 6.19 13.07
C GLY A 410 -1.72 7.28 14.14
N ILE A 411 -0.55 7.88 14.36
CA ILE A 411 -0.35 9.04 15.24
C ILE A 411 -0.28 10.33 14.42
N ALA A 412 -0.72 11.44 15.01
CA ALA A 412 -0.73 12.75 14.38
C ALA A 412 0.59 13.51 14.58
N ASP A 413 1.73 12.83 14.43
CA ASP A 413 3.04 13.45 14.59
C ASP A 413 3.47 14.22 13.30
N PRO A 414 4.43 15.15 13.39
CA PRO A 414 4.86 15.96 12.23
C PRO A 414 5.54 15.20 11.08
N PHE A 415 5.82 13.91 11.23
CA PHE A 415 6.38 13.07 10.17
C PHE A 415 5.28 12.24 9.48
N ALA A 416 4.36 11.66 10.25
CA ALA A 416 3.26 10.84 9.73
C ALA A 416 2.11 11.70 9.16
N ALA A 417 1.85 12.89 9.71
CA ALA A 417 0.67 13.71 9.41
C ALA A 417 0.90 14.84 8.38
N ILE A 418 1.71 14.60 7.35
CA ILE A 418 2.09 15.62 6.33
C ILE A 418 1.52 15.36 4.93
N SER A 419 0.62 14.37 4.78
CA SER A 419 0.01 13.98 3.50
C SER A 419 1.02 13.59 2.41
N ALA A 420 2.17 13.02 2.80
CA ALA A 420 3.19 12.52 1.88
C ALA A 420 3.50 11.04 2.16
N MET A 421 3.58 10.23 1.12
CA MET A 421 4.03 8.84 1.18
C MET A 421 5.27 8.69 0.31
N PRO A 422 6.32 8.00 0.79
CA PRO A 422 7.41 7.59 -0.08
C PRO A 422 6.95 6.75 -1.27
N ALA A 423 7.82 6.64 -2.26
CA ALA A 423 7.55 5.84 -3.45
C ALA A 423 7.48 4.34 -3.09
N ALA A 424 6.68 3.58 -3.83
CA ALA A 424 6.59 2.12 -3.75
C ALA A 424 6.22 1.50 -2.37
N THR A 425 5.61 2.27 -1.46
CA THR A 425 5.19 1.76 -0.14
C THR A 425 4.10 0.67 -0.21
N GLY A 426 3.47 0.44 -1.38
CA GLY A 426 2.61 -0.71 -1.60
C GLY A 426 3.30 -2.05 -1.34
N ALA A 427 4.63 -2.11 -1.52
CA ALA A 427 5.43 -3.32 -1.29
C ALA A 427 5.39 -3.84 0.17
N VAL A 428 4.86 -3.08 1.12
CA VAL A 428 4.79 -3.47 2.54
C VAL A 428 3.61 -4.37 2.89
N ARG A 429 2.62 -4.48 2.00
CA ARG A 429 1.34 -5.12 2.32
C ARG A 429 1.35 -6.59 1.92
N ASP A 430 0.99 -7.47 2.86
CA ASP A 430 0.82 -8.91 2.61
C ASP A 430 -0.65 -9.25 2.30
N MET A 431 -0.93 -9.59 1.03
CA MET A 431 -2.24 -10.01 0.52
C MET A 431 -2.50 -11.52 0.68
N SER A 432 -1.57 -12.29 1.26
CA SER A 432 -1.76 -13.73 1.45
C SER A 432 -2.93 -14.08 2.37
N GLY A 433 -3.31 -13.17 3.27
CA GLY A 433 -4.44 -13.37 4.19
C GLY A 433 -5.82 -13.25 3.56
N VAL A 434 -5.94 -12.60 2.39
CA VAL A 434 -7.25 -12.21 1.81
C VAL A 434 -7.67 -13.03 0.58
N ARG A 435 -6.85 -13.99 0.14
CA ARG A 435 -7.12 -14.88 -1.01
C ARG A 435 -7.18 -16.34 -0.58
N LEU A 436 -7.99 -17.13 -1.30
CA LEU A 436 -8.12 -18.57 -1.08
C LEU A 436 -7.32 -19.40 -2.09
N GLU A 437 -7.02 -18.82 -3.24
CA GLU A 437 -6.41 -19.48 -4.38
C GLU A 437 -5.21 -18.70 -4.89
N VAL A 438 -4.28 -19.41 -5.52
CA VAL A 438 -3.06 -18.84 -6.09
C VAL A 438 -2.65 -19.63 -7.33
N PRO A 439 -2.05 -19.00 -8.35
CA PRO A 439 -1.53 -19.73 -9.50
C PRO A 439 -0.29 -20.56 -9.13
N ARG A 440 -0.24 -21.81 -9.59
CA ARG A 440 0.95 -22.68 -9.58
C ARG A 440 1.55 -22.75 -10.98
N PHE A 441 2.87 -22.63 -11.08
CA PHE A 441 3.60 -22.68 -12.34
C PHE A 441 4.11 -24.10 -12.65
N ILE A 442 3.84 -24.57 -13.87
CA ILE A 442 4.25 -25.88 -14.43
C ILE A 442 5.25 -25.59 -15.56
N ALA A 443 6.53 -25.64 -15.24
CA ALA A 443 7.60 -25.20 -16.14
C ALA A 443 7.66 -25.98 -17.45
N GLU A 444 7.34 -27.27 -17.42
CA GLU A 444 7.41 -28.19 -18.57
C GLU A 444 6.44 -27.85 -19.69
N LYS A 445 5.35 -27.14 -19.37
CA LYS A 445 4.33 -26.71 -20.33
C LYS A 445 4.55 -25.28 -20.84
N CYS A 446 5.51 -24.55 -20.27
CA CYS A 446 5.67 -23.13 -20.57
C CYS A 446 6.31 -22.93 -21.96
N THR A 447 5.65 -22.13 -22.79
CA THR A 447 6.16 -21.76 -24.13
C THR A 447 6.96 -20.45 -24.15
N GLY A 448 6.96 -19.69 -23.04
CA GLY A 448 7.60 -18.38 -22.96
C GLY A 448 6.84 -17.26 -23.67
N CYS A 449 5.51 -17.35 -23.79
CA CYS A 449 4.67 -16.39 -24.53
C CYS A 449 4.49 -15.01 -23.84
N GLY A 450 4.70 -14.94 -22.53
CA GLY A 450 4.61 -13.72 -21.72
C GLY A 450 3.24 -13.13 -21.45
N GLN A 451 2.16 -13.85 -21.78
CA GLN A 451 0.79 -13.38 -21.53
C GLN A 451 0.50 -13.23 -20.02
N CYS A 452 1.00 -14.14 -19.20
CA CYS A 452 0.71 -14.18 -17.76
C CYS A 452 1.24 -12.96 -16.99
N TRP A 453 2.49 -12.55 -17.23
CA TRP A 453 3.06 -11.37 -16.56
C TRP A 453 2.59 -10.05 -17.16
N THR A 454 2.21 -10.03 -18.45
CA THR A 454 1.64 -8.85 -19.13
C THR A 454 0.24 -8.52 -18.63
N GLN A 455 -0.57 -9.54 -18.33
CA GLN A 455 -1.97 -9.37 -17.92
C GLN A 455 -2.13 -9.22 -16.40
N CYS A 456 -1.05 -9.41 -15.63
CA CYS A 456 -1.10 -9.32 -14.19
C CYS A 456 -1.30 -7.87 -13.74
N PRO A 457 -2.43 -7.52 -13.11
CA PRO A 457 -2.65 -6.15 -12.66
C PRO A 457 -1.76 -5.79 -11.47
N ASP A 458 -1.37 -6.74 -10.63
CA ASP A 458 -0.70 -6.49 -9.36
C ASP A 458 0.83 -6.63 -9.40
N SER A 459 1.42 -6.76 -10.60
CA SER A 459 2.88 -6.99 -10.76
C SER A 459 3.38 -8.14 -9.86
N ALA A 460 2.60 -9.22 -9.82
CA ALA A 460 2.75 -10.30 -8.85
C ALA A 460 3.23 -11.62 -9.46
N ILE A 461 3.51 -11.67 -10.76
CA ILE A 461 3.96 -12.89 -11.45
C ILE A 461 5.00 -12.57 -12.52
N PRO A 462 6.15 -11.98 -12.16
CA PRO A 462 7.19 -11.64 -13.13
C PRO A 462 7.74 -12.88 -13.86
N GLY A 463 8.00 -12.73 -15.15
CA GLY A 463 8.92 -13.60 -15.88
C GLY A 463 10.35 -13.10 -15.73
N LEU A 464 11.32 -14.00 -15.57
CA LEU A 464 12.75 -13.65 -15.51
C LEU A 464 13.58 -14.70 -16.24
N VAL A 465 14.48 -14.26 -17.12
CA VAL A 465 15.35 -15.14 -17.91
C VAL A 465 16.79 -14.95 -17.48
N ASN A 466 17.41 -16.02 -16.99
CA ASN A 466 18.80 -16.01 -16.52
C ASN A 466 19.62 -17.10 -17.21
N SER A 467 20.94 -16.91 -17.26
CA SER A 467 21.83 -17.97 -17.71
C SER A 467 21.90 -19.09 -16.65
N VAL A 468 22.35 -20.27 -17.06
CA VAL A 468 22.59 -21.38 -16.14
C VAL A 468 23.63 -21.00 -15.08
N GLU A 469 24.64 -20.20 -15.44
CA GLU A 469 25.67 -19.73 -14.50
C GLU A 469 25.11 -18.78 -13.44
N ASP A 470 24.22 -17.86 -13.83
CA ASP A 470 23.54 -16.95 -12.91
C ASP A 470 22.67 -17.71 -11.90
N LEU A 471 21.91 -18.70 -12.38
CA LEU A 471 21.05 -19.54 -11.55
C LEU A 471 21.85 -20.32 -10.51
N LEU A 472 22.97 -20.94 -10.92
CA LEU A 472 23.84 -21.67 -10.00
C LEU A 472 24.51 -20.76 -8.98
N SER A 473 25.06 -19.63 -9.44
CA SER A 473 25.76 -18.67 -8.57
C SER A 473 24.82 -18.08 -7.53
N THR A 474 23.59 -17.73 -7.95
CA THR A 474 22.56 -17.22 -7.05
C THR A 474 22.09 -18.28 -6.07
N ALA A 475 21.81 -19.51 -6.54
CA ALA A 475 21.39 -20.61 -5.68
C ALA A 475 22.42 -20.93 -4.60
N ILE A 476 23.71 -20.93 -4.95
CA ILE A 476 24.83 -21.05 -3.99
C ILE A 476 24.81 -19.89 -2.98
N ALA A 477 24.72 -18.64 -3.48
CA ALA A 477 24.75 -17.44 -2.64
C ALA A 477 23.61 -17.40 -1.61
N VAL A 478 22.40 -17.84 -1.95
CA VAL A 478 21.25 -17.83 -1.02
C VAL A 478 21.15 -19.08 -0.14
N SER A 479 22.04 -20.07 -0.32
CA SER A 479 22.03 -21.33 0.46
C SER A 479 22.99 -21.32 1.66
N THR A 480 23.60 -20.18 1.98
CA THR A 480 24.69 -20.00 2.96
C THR A 480 24.28 -20.12 4.43
N ASN A 481 23.22 -20.86 4.78
CA ASN A 481 22.69 -21.03 6.14
C ASN A 481 23.70 -21.69 7.11
N GLY A 482 24.77 -20.98 7.48
CA GLY A 482 25.91 -21.50 8.25
C GLY A 482 26.90 -22.37 7.47
N MET A 483 26.67 -22.62 6.16
CA MET A 483 27.53 -23.43 5.30
C MET A 483 28.34 -22.55 4.34
N THR A 484 29.65 -22.81 4.23
CA THR A 484 30.54 -22.20 3.24
C THR A 484 30.60 -23.08 1.99
N PHE A 485 30.44 -22.49 0.80
CA PHE A 485 30.44 -23.21 -0.48
C PHE A 485 31.79 -23.13 -1.20
N ASP A 486 32.88 -23.31 -0.47
CA ASP A 486 34.23 -23.04 -0.97
C ASP A 486 34.70 -24.12 -1.96
N ARG A 487 34.08 -25.31 -1.95
CA ARG A 487 34.42 -26.41 -2.86
C ARG A 487 33.58 -26.39 -4.13
N LEU A 488 32.33 -25.96 -4.04
CA LEU A 488 31.41 -25.89 -5.17
C LEU A 488 31.61 -24.64 -6.03
N LYS A 489 31.90 -23.48 -5.43
CA LYS A 489 32.14 -22.20 -6.15
C LYS A 489 33.16 -22.30 -7.30
N PRO A 490 34.35 -22.95 -7.12
CA PRO A 490 35.34 -23.05 -8.20
C PRO A 490 34.87 -23.85 -9.42
N VAL A 491 33.88 -24.74 -9.27
CA VAL A 491 33.38 -25.58 -10.37
C VAL A 491 32.07 -25.08 -11.00
N THR A 492 31.44 -24.05 -10.43
CA THR A 492 30.16 -23.51 -10.89
C THR A 492 30.13 -23.22 -12.40
N LYS A 493 31.18 -22.62 -12.95
CA LYS A 493 31.26 -22.32 -14.39
C LYS A 493 31.35 -23.57 -15.26
N HIS A 494 32.10 -24.58 -14.82
CA HIS A 494 32.19 -25.86 -15.53
C HIS A 494 30.86 -26.61 -15.45
N TRP A 495 30.21 -26.59 -14.29
CA TRP A 495 28.90 -27.15 -14.06
C TRP A 495 27.85 -26.50 -14.96
N ALA A 496 27.82 -25.16 -15.01
CA ALA A 496 26.91 -24.41 -15.88
C ALA A 496 27.05 -24.81 -17.36
N ARG A 497 28.30 -24.86 -17.87
CA ARG A 497 28.58 -25.25 -19.26
C ARG A 497 28.14 -26.67 -19.57
N GLU A 498 28.37 -27.60 -18.65
CA GLU A 498 27.99 -29.00 -18.83
C GLU A 498 26.46 -29.16 -18.79
N THR A 499 25.78 -28.48 -17.88
CA THR A 499 24.31 -28.43 -17.83
C THR A 499 23.72 -27.81 -19.10
N GLN A 500 24.25 -26.69 -19.58
CA GLN A 500 23.85 -26.07 -20.85
C GLN A 500 24.01 -27.07 -22.02
N ARG A 501 25.17 -27.75 -22.10
CA ARG A 501 25.43 -28.75 -23.13
C ARG A 501 24.43 -29.89 -23.11
N LEU A 502 24.05 -30.36 -21.92
CA LEU A 502 23.05 -31.42 -21.75
C LEU A 502 21.66 -30.98 -22.21
N LEU A 503 21.24 -29.78 -21.82
CA LEU A 503 19.96 -29.18 -22.24
C LEU A 503 19.89 -28.93 -23.76
N THR A 504 21.00 -28.55 -24.38
CA THR A 504 21.08 -28.39 -25.85
C THR A 504 21.08 -29.75 -26.56
N LYS A 505 21.72 -30.77 -25.98
CA LYS A 505 21.82 -32.12 -26.58
C LYS A 505 20.49 -32.88 -26.50
N ASP A 506 19.79 -32.79 -25.37
CA ASP A 506 18.54 -33.48 -25.12
C ASP A 506 17.43 -32.48 -24.73
N PRO A 507 16.63 -32.03 -25.71
CA PRO A 507 15.50 -31.15 -25.47
C PRO A 507 14.44 -31.68 -24.50
N SER A 508 14.38 -33.00 -24.29
CA SER A 508 13.40 -33.67 -23.42
C SER A 508 13.90 -33.82 -21.97
N LEU A 509 15.18 -33.52 -21.72
CA LEU A 509 15.76 -33.60 -20.40
C LEU A 509 15.16 -32.54 -19.47
N ALA A 510 14.54 -32.97 -18.38
CA ALA A 510 14.03 -32.08 -17.35
C ALA A 510 15.16 -31.21 -16.78
N VAL A 511 14.91 -29.91 -16.60
CA VAL A 511 15.92 -28.94 -16.14
C VAL A 511 16.58 -29.34 -14.80
N PRO A 512 15.85 -29.78 -13.76
CA PRO A 512 16.47 -30.27 -12.53
C PRO A 512 17.40 -31.48 -12.75
N ALA A 513 17.03 -32.38 -13.65
CA ALA A 513 17.85 -33.54 -13.99
C ALA A 513 19.13 -33.12 -14.75
N ALA A 514 19.05 -32.10 -15.59
CA ALA A 514 20.22 -31.54 -16.29
C ALA A 514 21.22 -30.88 -15.32
N PHE A 515 20.73 -30.19 -14.27
CA PHE A 515 21.61 -29.70 -13.21
C PHE A 515 22.32 -30.85 -12.50
N ALA A 516 21.60 -31.89 -12.09
CA ALA A 516 22.20 -33.01 -11.39
C ALA A 516 23.21 -33.78 -12.25
N ALA A 517 22.85 -34.12 -13.50
CA ALA A 517 23.73 -34.81 -14.42
C ALA A 517 24.96 -33.96 -14.81
N GLY A 518 24.79 -32.64 -14.94
CA GLY A 518 25.89 -31.72 -15.20
C GLY A 518 26.92 -31.71 -14.07
N TYR A 519 26.46 -31.70 -12.81
CA TYR A 519 27.36 -31.78 -11.65
C TYR A 519 28.12 -33.11 -11.63
N THR A 520 27.43 -34.24 -11.78
CA THR A 520 28.07 -35.57 -11.80
C THR A 520 29.15 -35.65 -12.88
N ALA A 521 28.85 -35.18 -14.09
CA ALA A 521 29.81 -35.19 -15.19
C ALA A 521 31.05 -34.32 -14.92
N VAL A 522 30.90 -33.19 -14.22
CA VAL A 522 32.05 -32.35 -13.82
C VAL A 522 32.83 -33.02 -12.69
N ALA A 523 32.15 -33.51 -11.66
CA ALA A 523 32.78 -34.11 -10.50
C ALA A 523 33.57 -35.38 -10.88
N ASP A 524 33.10 -36.16 -11.85
CA ASP A 524 33.80 -37.34 -12.37
C ASP A 524 35.02 -36.97 -13.22
N LYS A 525 34.94 -35.89 -14.02
CA LYS A 525 36.07 -35.37 -14.80
C LYS A 525 37.16 -34.76 -13.93
N MET A 526 36.81 -34.19 -12.77
CA MET A 526 37.76 -33.51 -11.90
C MET A 526 38.65 -34.46 -11.09
N GLY A 527 38.28 -35.75 -10.96
CA GLY A 527 39.12 -36.77 -10.33
C GLY A 527 39.50 -36.47 -8.87
N TRP A 528 38.60 -35.86 -8.10
CA TRP A 528 38.84 -35.53 -6.69
C TRP A 528 39.06 -36.77 -5.82
N ASP A 529 39.86 -36.63 -4.77
CA ASP A 529 39.95 -37.64 -3.72
C ASP A 529 38.61 -37.83 -2.99
N ALA A 530 38.46 -38.97 -2.30
CA ALA A 530 37.20 -39.35 -1.68
C ALA A 530 36.68 -38.35 -0.64
N VAL A 531 37.58 -37.66 0.07
CA VAL A 531 37.20 -36.69 1.11
C VAL A 531 36.66 -35.43 0.44
N ARG A 532 37.41 -34.87 -0.52
CA ARG A 532 36.98 -33.69 -1.26
C ARG A 532 35.70 -33.93 -2.06
N ARG A 533 35.52 -35.12 -2.64
CA ARG A 533 34.28 -35.50 -3.33
C ARG A 533 33.10 -35.52 -2.36
N ALA A 534 33.24 -36.17 -1.20
CA ALA A 534 32.17 -36.25 -0.20
C ALA A 534 31.78 -34.87 0.35
N GLU A 535 32.73 -33.97 0.59
CA GLU A 535 32.46 -32.59 1.01
C GLU A 535 31.72 -31.79 -0.06
N THR A 536 32.17 -31.87 -1.31
CA THR A 536 31.54 -31.14 -2.43
C THR A 536 30.14 -31.70 -2.73
N ASP A 537 29.93 -33.01 -2.59
CA ASP A 537 28.62 -33.65 -2.76
C ASP A 537 27.62 -33.19 -1.69
N ARG A 538 28.07 -32.88 -0.46
CA ARG A 538 27.22 -32.28 0.59
C ARG A 538 26.81 -30.86 0.23
N GLU A 539 27.76 -30.03 -0.23
CA GLU A 539 27.45 -28.68 -0.72
C GLU A 539 26.47 -28.74 -1.91
N PHE A 540 26.71 -29.64 -2.85
CA PHE A 540 25.83 -29.84 -4.01
C PHE A 540 24.42 -30.29 -3.61
N ALA A 541 24.27 -31.18 -2.62
CA ALA A 541 22.95 -31.66 -2.20
C ALA A 541 22.01 -30.52 -1.80
N VAL A 542 22.53 -29.52 -1.06
CA VAL A 542 21.76 -28.33 -0.64
C VAL A 542 21.33 -27.50 -1.86
N VAL A 543 22.26 -27.21 -2.76
CA VAL A 543 21.99 -26.40 -3.96
C VAL A 543 21.04 -27.13 -4.92
N ARG A 544 21.20 -28.45 -5.08
CA ARG A 544 20.34 -29.30 -5.89
C ARG A 544 18.89 -29.26 -5.42
N GLU A 545 18.64 -29.35 -4.12
CA GLU A 545 17.28 -29.26 -3.57
C GLU A 545 16.65 -27.90 -3.87
N ARG A 546 17.42 -26.82 -3.72
CA ARG A 546 16.95 -25.46 -4.03
C ARG A 546 16.60 -25.30 -5.51
N LEU A 547 17.45 -25.78 -6.42
CA LEU A 547 17.23 -25.72 -7.86
C LEU A 547 16.08 -26.62 -8.32
N ALA A 548 15.94 -27.80 -7.73
CA ALA A 548 14.83 -28.71 -8.04
C ALA A 548 13.48 -28.14 -7.58
N ALA A 549 13.49 -27.36 -6.49
CA ALA A 549 12.30 -26.74 -5.92
C ALA A 549 11.92 -25.40 -6.57
N PHE A 550 12.76 -24.86 -7.49
CA PHE A 550 12.51 -23.62 -8.21
C PHE A 550 12.19 -23.92 -9.69
N PRO A 551 10.93 -23.82 -10.12
CA PRO A 551 10.53 -24.23 -11.46
C PRO A 551 11.20 -23.37 -12.55
N LEU A 552 11.93 -24.03 -13.46
CA LEU A 552 12.69 -23.41 -14.54
C LEU A 552 12.30 -24.04 -15.87
N ALA A 553 11.87 -23.20 -16.82
CA ALA A 553 11.43 -23.61 -18.14
C ALA A 553 12.51 -23.35 -19.20
N ARG A 554 12.82 -24.39 -19.99
CA ARG A 554 13.52 -24.24 -21.27
C ARG A 554 12.47 -23.92 -22.33
N THR A 555 12.57 -22.74 -22.93
CA THR A 555 11.57 -22.25 -23.89
C THR A 555 12.21 -21.93 -25.23
N LYS A 556 11.41 -22.01 -26.30
CA LYS A 556 11.88 -21.72 -27.65
C LYS A 556 12.42 -20.28 -27.81
N PRO A 557 11.77 -19.22 -27.30
CA PRO A 557 12.25 -17.84 -27.51
C PRO A 557 13.55 -17.52 -26.77
N PHE A 558 13.72 -18.05 -25.55
CA PHE A 558 14.80 -17.62 -24.66
C PHE A 558 15.97 -18.61 -24.60
N PHE A 559 15.72 -19.89 -24.84
CA PHE A 559 16.76 -20.91 -24.93
C PHE A 559 17.12 -21.19 -26.38
N ASP A 560 16.21 -21.81 -27.15
CA ASP A 560 16.55 -22.38 -28.47
C ASP A 560 16.94 -21.32 -29.50
N ALA A 561 16.16 -20.23 -29.59
CA ALA A 561 16.42 -19.17 -30.55
C ALA A 561 17.73 -18.43 -30.26
N VAL A 562 18.09 -18.26 -28.99
CA VAL A 562 19.34 -17.60 -28.58
C VAL A 562 20.53 -18.55 -28.74
N GLU A 563 20.40 -19.81 -28.31
CA GLU A 563 21.42 -20.85 -28.47
C GLU A 563 21.79 -21.08 -29.96
N ALA A 564 20.80 -20.96 -30.85
CA ALA A 564 21.01 -21.02 -32.29
C ALA A 564 21.82 -19.83 -32.85
N ARG A 565 21.75 -18.65 -32.22
CA ARG A 565 22.50 -17.44 -32.60
C ARG A 565 23.87 -17.40 -31.94
N GLU A 566 23.96 -17.79 -30.68
CA GLU A 566 25.16 -17.79 -29.85
C GLU A 566 25.23 -19.10 -29.05
N LYS A 567 26.21 -19.96 -29.37
CA LYS A 567 26.39 -21.24 -28.66
C LYS A 567 26.66 -20.99 -27.18
N GLY A 568 25.89 -21.63 -26.30
CA GLY A 568 25.93 -21.43 -24.86
C GLY A 568 25.24 -20.16 -24.36
N GLY A 569 24.54 -19.42 -25.24
CA GLY A 569 23.84 -18.18 -24.91
C GLY A 569 22.40 -18.37 -24.42
N GLY A 570 21.82 -19.58 -24.56
CA GLY A 570 20.44 -19.86 -24.17
C GLY A 570 20.16 -19.66 -22.67
N GLY A 571 19.05 -19.00 -22.35
CA GLY A 571 18.60 -18.73 -20.98
C GLY A 571 17.40 -19.58 -20.56
N LEU A 572 17.27 -19.81 -19.26
CA LEU A 572 16.12 -20.50 -18.65
C LEU A 572 15.15 -19.47 -18.08
N LEU A 573 13.86 -19.68 -18.31
CA LEU A 573 12.78 -18.82 -17.84
C LEU A 573 12.28 -19.31 -16.47
N SER A 574 12.18 -18.39 -15.52
CA SER A 574 11.43 -18.59 -14.28
C SER A 574 10.19 -17.72 -14.26
N ILE A 575 9.12 -18.23 -13.64
CA ILE A 575 7.93 -17.46 -13.28
C ILE A 575 7.71 -17.66 -11.79
N ALA A 576 7.95 -16.62 -11.00
CA ALA A 576 7.81 -16.65 -9.55
C ALA A 576 6.62 -15.79 -9.12
N VAL A 577 5.62 -16.39 -8.48
CA VAL A 577 4.49 -15.64 -7.94
C VAL A 577 4.92 -14.95 -6.66
N ASN A 578 4.78 -13.63 -6.60
CA ASN A 578 4.98 -12.87 -5.38
C ASN A 578 3.86 -13.21 -4.39
N PRO A 579 4.16 -13.87 -3.26
CA PRO A 579 3.16 -14.30 -2.29
C PRO A 579 2.50 -13.12 -1.56
N GLU A 580 3.16 -11.98 -1.47
CA GLU A 580 2.66 -10.81 -0.73
C GLU A 580 1.74 -9.97 -1.60
N THR A 581 2.01 -9.83 -2.91
CA THR A 581 1.21 -8.94 -3.76
C THR A 581 0.15 -9.65 -4.61
N CYS A 582 0.26 -10.96 -4.84
CA CYS A 582 -0.74 -11.69 -5.63
C CYS A 582 -2.12 -11.61 -4.96
N LYS A 583 -3.18 -11.29 -5.71
CA LYS A 583 -4.55 -11.28 -5.18
C LYS A 583 -5.38 -12.51 -5.56
N GLY A 584 -4.80 -13.49 -6.26
CA GLY A 584 -5.52 -14.70 -6.68
C GLY A 584 -6.61 -14.47 -7.74
N CYS A 585 -6.48 -13.43 -8.59
CA CYS A 585 -7.47 -13.15 -9.65
C CYS A 585 -7.47 -14.17 -10.80
N ASN A 586 -6.43 -15.02 -10.89
CA ASN A 586 -6.25 -16.06 -11.91
C ASN A 586 -6.33 -15.61 -13.37
N LEU A 587 -6.25 -14.32 -13.68
CA LEU A 587 -6.12 -13.82 -15.06
C LEU A 587 -4.92 -14.47 -15.77
N CYS A 588 -3.80 -14.62 -15.07
CA CYS A 588 -2.61 -15.28 -15.59
C CYS A 588 -2.85 -16.75 -15.99
N VAL A 589 -3.72 -17.47 -15.27
CA VAL A 589 -4.15 -18.83 -15.61
C VAL A 589 -5.07 -18.79 -16.83
N ALA A 590 -6.06 -17.90 -16.84
CA ALA A 590 -7.03 -17.78 -17.92
C ALA A 590 -6.41 -17.44 -19.28
N VAL A 591 -5.33 -16.65 -19.30
CA VAL A 591 -4.62 -16.27 -20.53
C VAL A 591 -3.49 -17.23 -20.92
N CYS A 592 -3.26 -18.30 -20.15
CA CYS A 592 -2.22 -19.28 -20.45
C CYS A 592 -2.71 -20.32 -21.46
N PRO A 593 -2.26 -20.29 -22.73
CA PRO A 593 -2.80 -21.17 -23.77
C PRO A 593 -2.42 -22.65 -23.57
N ASP A 594 -1.25 -22.90 -22.97
CA ASP A 594 -0.66 -24.25 -22.84
C ASP A 594 -0.94 -24.90 -21.48
N GLY A 595 -1.69 -24.23 -20.59
CA GLY A 595 -1.96 -24.73 -19.23
C GLY A 595 -0.69 -24.90 -18.38
N ALA A 596 0.29 -24.01 -18.58
CA ALA A 596 1.51 -23.90 -17.77
C ALA A 596 1.28 -23.19 -16.43
N LEU A 597 0.09 -22.62 -16.23
CA LEU A 597 -0.37 -22.10 -14.95
C LEU A 597 -1.68 -22.79 -14.63
N GLU A 598 -1.86 -23.17 -13.37
CA GLU A 598 -3.10 -23.75 -12.86
C GLU A 598 -3.48 -23.11 -11.53
N THR A 599 -4.78 -23.07 -11.25
CA THR A 599 -5.30 -22.59 -9.98
C THR A 599 -5.19 -23.68 -8.93
N ILE A 600 -4.53 -23.38 -7.80
CA ILE A 600 -4.52 -24.24 -6.63
C ILE A 600 -5.10 -23.51 -5.41
N ARG A 601 -5.60 -24.28 -4.45
CA ARG A 601 -5.93 -23.74 -3.12
C ARG A 601 -4.65 -23.32 -2.41
N GLN A 602 -4.68 -22.18 -1.74
CA GLN A 602 -3.59 -21.76 -0.88
C GLN A 602 -3.73 -22.43 0.50
N ASP A 603 -2.69 -23.17 0.88
CA ASP A 603 -2.44 -23.63 2.24
C ASP A 603 -1.06 -23.13 2.73
N GLU A 604 -0.67 -23.47 3.96
CA GLU A 604 0.63 -23.07 4.51
C GLU A 604 1.81 -23.63 3.69
N THR A 605 1.69 -24.84 3.16
CA THR A 605 2.74 -25.48 2.35
C THR A 605 2.97 -24.70 1.05
N ALA A 606 1.89 -24.38 0.33
CA ALA A 606 1.93 -23.59 -0.89
C ALA A 606 2.48 -22.18 -0.61
N LEU A 607 2.06 -21.54 0.48
CA LEU A 607 2.57 -20.21 0.84
C LEU A 607 4.07 -20.21 1.16
N LEU A 608 4.57 -21.23 1.88
CA LEU A 608 5.99 -21.40 2.16
C LEU A 608 6.79 -21.65 0.88
N GLU A 609 6.27 -22.45 -0.05
CA GLU A 609 6.88 -22.66 -1.36
C GLU A 609 6.98 -21.35 -2.16
N LEU A 610 5.90 -20.56 -2.21
CA LEU A 610 5.90 -19.27 -2.90
C LEU A 610 6.92 -18.30 -2.29
N ARG A 611 6.97 -18.18 -0.96
CA ARG A 611 7.96 -17.34 -0.26
C ARG A 611 9.38 -17.78 -0.55
N ARG A 612 9.66 -19.09 -0.55
CA ARG A 612 10.98 -19.64 -0.90
C ARG A 612 11.38 -19.31 -2.34
N ASN A 613 10.45 -19.49 -3.28
CA ASN A 613 10.70 -19.24 -4.71
C ASN A 613 10.89 -17.75 -4.98
N TRP A 614 10.06 -16.90 -4.36
CA TRP A 614 10.21 -15.44 -4.43
C TRP A 614 11.57 -14.97 -3.88
N ALA A 615 11.99 -15.50 -2.73
CA ALA A 615 13.29 -15.16 -2.14
C ALA A 615 14.47 -15.50 -3.07
N LEU A 616 14.42 -16.62 -3.79
CA LEU A 616 15.44 -16.92 -4.81
C LEU A 616 15.33 -15.96 -5.99
N TRP A 617 14.11 -15.70 -6.47
CA TRP A 617 13.86 -14.78 -7.59
C TRP A 617 14.40 -13.37 -7.30
N GLU A 618 14.24 -12.85 -6.09
CA GLU A 618 14.74 -11.53 -5.71
C GLU A 618 16.25 -11.38 -5.87
N HIS A 619 17.02 -12.43 -5.56
CA HIS A 619 18.49 -12.42 -5.61
C HIS A 619 19.05 -12.71 -7.01
N LEU A 620 18.25 -13.23 -7.95
CA LEU A 620 18.71 -13.44 -9.32
C LEU A 620 19.09 -12.09 -9.98
N PRO A 621 20.07 -12.06 -10.89
CA PRO A 621 20.33 -10.85 -11.66
C PRO A 621 19.16 -10.52 -12.59
N ASP A 622 19.13 -9.29 -13.10
CA ASP A 622 18.15 -8.90 -14.09
C ASP A 622 18.31 -9.68 -15.41
N THR A 623 17.24 -9.78 -16.20
CA THR A 623 17.27 -10.41 -17.52
C THR A 623 18.25 -9.67 -18.42
N ALA A 624 19.18 -10.37 -19.07
CA ALA A 624 20.13 -9.75 -19.99
C ALA A 624 19.43 -9.23 -21.27
N ASP A 625 19.95 -8.14 -21.85
CA ASP A 625 19.35 -7.48 -23.03
C ASP A 625 19.18 -8.42 -24.23
N ARG A 626 20.04 -9.44 -24.37
CA ARG A 626 19.93 -10.44 -25.44
C ARG A 626 18.62 -11.24 -25.42
N PHE A 627 17.91 -11.27 -24.28
CA PHE A 627 16.61 -11.93 -24.13
C PHE A 627 15.42 -10.97 -24.28
N VAL A 628 15.66 -9.66 -24.27
CA VAL A 628 14.65 -8.63 -24.46
C VAL A 628 14.53 -8.35 -25.95
N ASN A 629 13.43 -8.80 -26.55
CA ASN A 629 13.20 -8.68 -27.99
C ASN A 629 12.51 -7.36 -28.32
N VAL A 630 13.13 -6.24 -27.91
CA VAL A 630 12.75 -4.89 -28.31
C VAL A 630 13.98 -4.22 -28.87
N SER A 631 13.98 -4.00 -30.18
CA SER A 631 15.07 -3.30 -30.86
C SER A 631 14.99 -1.80 -30.66
N ASP A 632 13.76 -1.25 -30.59
CA ASP A 632 13.54 0.17 -30.30
C ASP A 632 12.14 0.38 -29.70
N VAL A 633 12.07 0.97 -28.51
CA VAL A 633 10.80 1.28 -27.82
C VAL A 633 10.13 2.52 -28.44
N ASP A 634 10.92 3.50 -28.88
CA ASP A 634 10.43 4.75 -29.46
C ASP A 634 9.82 4.54 -30.85
N GLU A 635 10.39 3.63 -31.64
CA GLU A 635 9.84 3.21 -32.94
C GLU A 635 8.80 2.08 -32.81
N GLY A 636 8.60 1.53 -31.61
CA GLY A 636 7.64 0.45 -31.35
C GLY A 636 8.02 -0.89 -32.00
N ILE A 637 9.31 -1.14 -32.22
CA ILE A 637 9.81 -2.34 -32.90
C ILE A 637 10.17 -3.41 -31.86
N GLY A 638 9.35 -4.45 -31.79
CA GLY A 638 9.62 -5.65 -31.00
C GLY A 638 8.41 -6.22 -30.27
N VAL A 639 8.67 -7.05 -29.28
CA VAL A 639 7.67 -7.70 -28.42
C VAL A 639 7.63 -6.97 -27.08
N LEU A 640 6.66 -6.07 -26.89
CA LEU A 640 6.53 -5.25 -25.68
C LEU A 640 6.48 -6.08 -24.38
N SER A 641 5.89 -7.28 -24.41
CA SER A 641 5.85 -8.17 -23.24
C SER A 641 7.24 -8.66 -22.79
N SER A 642 8.26 -8.55 -23.64
CA SER A 642 9.64 -8.89 -23.27
C SER A 642 10.34 -7.78 -22.46
N LEU A 643 9.87 -6.52 -22.52
CA LEU A 643 10.35 -5.45 -21.64
C LEU A 643 10.08 -5.77 -20.16
N LEU A 644 8.96 -6.45 -19.91
CA LEU A 644 8.55 -6.89 -18.57
C LEU A 644 9.38 -8.05 -18.01
N LEU A 645 10.32 -8.61 -18.79
CA LEU A 645 11.32 -9.55 -18.27
C LEU A 645 12.41 -8.84 -17.45
N LYS A 646 12.57 -7.53 -17.65
CA LYS A 646 13.47 -6.70 -16.84
C LYS A 646 12.81 -6.40 -15.51
N LYS A 647 13.50 -6.69 -14.41
CA LYS A 647 13.05 -6.45 -13.03
C LYS A 647 12.67 -4.99 -12.83
N ASP A 648 13.51 -4.07 -13.27
CA ASP A 648 13.29 -2.64 -13.05
C ASP A 648 12.10 -2.12 -13.84
N SER A 649 11.92 -2.61 -15.07
CA SER A 649 10.73 -2.29 -15.88
C SER A 649 9.47 -2.89 -15.27
N TYR A 650 9.51 -4.15 -14.84
CA TYR A 650 8.37 -4.81 -14.20
C TYR A 650 8.01 -4.14 -12.86
N ARG A 651 9.00 -3.66 -12.10
CA ARG A 651 8.84 -2.95 -10.82
C ARG A 651 8.61 -1.45 -10.97
N SER A 652 8.45 -0.94 -12.19
CA SER A 652 8.00 0.45 -12.46
C SER A 652 6.59 0.73 -11.90
N MET A 653 5.88 -0.30 -11.46
CA MET A 653 4.72 -0.26 -10.60
C MET A 653 4.75 -1.50 -9.70
N VAL A 654 4.49 -1.34 -8.40
CA VAL A 654 4.49 -2.44 -7.44
C VAL A 654 3.07 -2.82 -7.04
N GLY A 655 2.89 -4.05 -6.56
CA GLY A 655 1.61 -4.49 -6.01
C GLY A 655 1.40 -4.04 -4.56
N GLY A 656 0.39 -4.61 -3.91
CA GLY A 656 0.07 -4.33 -2.50
C GLY A 656 -0.84 -3.11 -2.25
N ASP A 657 -1.27 -2.43 -3.32
CA ASP A 657 -2.29 -1.37 -3.30
C ASP A 657 -3.74 -1.91 -3.22
N GLY A 658 -4.68 -0.97 -3.08
CA GLY A 658 -6.10 -1.23 -2.84
C GLY A 658 -6.97 -1.61 -4.04
N ALA A 659 -6.39 -1.90 -5.22
CA ALA A 659 -7.19 -2.18 -6.41
C ALA A 659 -7.97 -3.49 -6.31
N CYS A 660 -9.09 -3.61 -7.04
CA CYS A 660 -9.84 -4.86 -7.15
C CYS A 660 -8.97 -6.00 -7.72
N MET A 661 -9.31 -7.24 -7.34
CA MET A 661 -8.78 -8.43 -8.01
C MET A 661 -9.11 -8.37 -9.51
N GLY A 662 -8.09 -8.46 -10.38
CA GLY A 662 -8.29 -8.45 -11.82
C GLY A 662 -8.60 -7.06 -12.41
N CYS A 663 -8.16 -5.97 -11.76
CA CYS A 663 -8.43 -4.61 -12.22
C CYS A 663 -7.79 -4.28 -13.58
N GLY A 664 -8.61 -4.04 -14.60
CA GLY A 664 -8.14 -3.69 -15.94
C GLY A 664 -7.43 -2.33 -16.04
N GLU A 665 -7.84 -1.33 -15.25
CA GLU A 665 -7.13 -0.04 -15.17
C GLU A 665 -5.66 -0.26 -14.83
N LYS A 666 -5.42 -1.15 -13.86
CA LYS A 666 -4.10 -1.38 -13.27
C LYS A 666 -3.15 -2.06 -14.25
N THR A 667 -3.63 -3.06 -14.98
CA THR A 667 -2.88 -3.69 -16.08
C THR A 667 -2.50 -2.65 -17.13
N ALA A 668 -3.43 -1.80 -17.56
CA ALA A 668 -3.14 -0.75 -18.55
C ALA A 668 -2.09 0.24 -18.04
N VAL A 669 -2.22 0.72 -16.79
CA VAL A 669 -1.25 1.64 -16.19
C VAL A 669 0.12 1.00 -16.08
N HIS A 670 0.22 -0.26 -15.62
CA HIS A 670 1.49 -0.97 -15.49
C HIS A 670 2.24 -1.06 -16.82
N LEU A 671 1.53 -1.36 -17.91
CA LEU A 671 2.12 -1.40 -19.25
C LEU A 671 2.61 -0.02 -19.71
N ILE A 672 1.84 1.04 -19.46
CA ILE A 672 2.22 2.41 -19.82
C ILE A 672 3.47 2.84 -19.05
N VAL A 673 3.49 2.69 -17.73
CA VAL A 673 4.62 3.14 -16.91
C VAL A 673 5.86 2.27 -17.12
N SER A 674 5.70 0.97 -17.39
CA SER A 674 6.81 0.08 -17.77
C SER A 674 7.43 0.49 -19.10
N SER A 675 6.61 0.85 -20.09
CA SER A 675 7.09 1.30 -21.40
C SER A 675 7.85 2.63 -21.30
N ILE A 676 7.30 3.58 -20.53
CA ILE A 676 7.99 4.85 -20.25
C ILE A 676 9.32 4.60 -19.55
N HIS A 677 9.32 3.79 -18.49
CA HIS A 677 10.54 3.46 -17.76
C HIS A 677 11.60 2.82 -18.68
N ALA A 678 11.22 1.80 -19.47
CA ALA A 678 12.11 1.12 -20.40
C ALA A 678 12.70 2.06 -21.47
N SER A 679 11.94 3.06 -21.93
CA SER A 679 12.45 4.08 -22.88
C SER A 679 13.45 5.05 -22.24
N MET A 680 13.28 5.35 -20.95
CA MET A 680 14.10 6.35 -20.25
C MET A 680 15.44 5.81 -19.76
N GLN A 681 15.50 4.55 -19.31
CA GLN A 681 16.74 4.00 -18.72
C GLN A 681 17.96 4.07 -19.67
N PRO A 682 17.86 3.68 -20.95
CA PRO A 682 19.01 3.79 -21.87
C PRO A 682 19.44 5.24 -22.10
N ARG A 683 18.49 6.19 -22.14
CA ARG A 683 18.78 7.62 -22.30
C ARG A 683 19.54 8.18 -21.10
N VAL A 684 19.13 7.80 -19.90
CA VAL A 684 19.81 8.16 -18.65
C VAL A 684 21.21 7.57 -18.62
N ALA A 685 21.38 6.29 -18.96
CA ALA A 685 22.69 5.65 -19.00
C ALA A 685 23.66 6.35 -19.98
N LYS A 686 23.18 6.67 -21.20
CA LYS A 686 23.96 7.46 -22.19
C LYS A 686 24.32 8.84 -21.64
N HIS A 687 23.40 9.50 -20.95
CA HIS A 687 23.65 10.81 -20.36
C HIS A 687 24.67 10.75 -19.21
N VAL A 688 24.56 9.78 -18.31
CA VAL A 688 25.53 9.58 -17.22
C VAL A 688 26.94 9.36 -17.78
N ALA A 689 27.08 8.51 -18.81
CA ALA A 689 28.37 8.31 -19.47
C ALA A 689 28.92 9.60 -20.12
N LYS A 690 28.04 10.45 -20.68
CA LYS A 690 28.43 11.78 -21.18
C LYS A 690 28.90 12.70 -20.04
N LEU A 691 28.20 12.71 -18.90
CA LEU A 691 28.61 13.49 -17.73
C LEU A 691 29.97 13.02 -17.21
N ASP A 692 30.20 11.71 -17.13
CA ASP A 692 31.50 11.13 -16.74
C ASP A 692 32.62 11.64 -17.65
N GLY A 693 32.44 11.57 -18.98
CA GLY A 693 33.42 12.08 -19.94
C GLY A 693 33.67 13.59 -19.83
N LEU A 694 32.64 14.39 -19.56
CA LEU A 694 32.78 15.84 -19.34
C LEU A 694 33.52 16.15 -18.04
N ILE A 695 33.21 15.43 -16.96
CA ILE A 695 33.86 15.57 -15.65
C ILE A 695 35.34 15.21 -15.78
N GLU A 696 35.67 14.07 -16.38
CA GLU A 696 37.07 13.65 -16.59
C GLU A 696 37.83 14.64 -17.46
N GLY A 697 37.22 15.12 -18.54
CA GLY A 697 37.83 16.08 -19.46
C GLY A 697 38.12 17.43 -18.80
N LEU A 698 37.16 17.98 -18.06
CA LEU A 698 37.34 19.25 -17.36
C LEU A 698 38.31 19.15 -16.18
N ASP A 699 38.32 18.03 -15.44
CA ASP A 699 39.27 17.78 -14.35
C ASP A 699 40.70 17.70 -14.91
N ALA A 700 40.90 17.03 -16.05
CA ALA A 700 42.18 17.01 -16.75
C ALA A 700 42.62 18.41 -17.19
N GLN A 701 41.71 19.22 -17.76
CA GLN A 701 42.00 20.61 -18.14
C GLN A 701 42.35 21.49 -16.94
N ALA A 702 41.68 21.32 -15.80
CA ALA A 702 42.00 22.05 -14.57
C ALA A 702 43.41 21.70 -14.07
N ARG A 703 43.77 20.41 -14.08
CA ARG A 703 45.11 19.94 -13.70
C ARG A 703 46.19 20.44 -14.65
N GLU A 704 45.95 20.38 -15.96
CA GLU A 704 46.87 20.89 -16.97
C GLU A 704 47.05 22.42 -16.82
N LEU A 705 45.94 23.15 -16.63
CA LEU A 705 45.99 24.59 -16.40
C LEU A 705 46.86 24.89 -15.17
N LEU A 706 46.66 24.21 -14.04
CA LEU A 706 47.53 24.35 -12.87
C LEU A 706 49.00 24.02 -13.20
N ALA A 707 49.26 22.85 -13.77
CA ALA A 707 50.59 22.35 -14.09
C ALA A 707 51.37 23.25 -15.08
N SER A 708 50.69 23.92 -16.01
CA SER A 708 51.33 24.79 -17.03
C SER A 708 52.14 25.96 -16.45
N GLY A 709 51.90 26.32 -15.18
CA GLY A 709 52.66 27.36 -14.47
C GLY A 709 53.74 26.83 -13.54
N ALA A 710 53.87 25.51 -13.38
CA ALA A 710 54.84 24.93 -12.45
C ALA A 710 56.27 25.02 -13.02
N ASP A 711 57.19 25.59 -12.24
CA ASP A 711 58.62 25.55 -12.57
C ASP A 711 59.16 24.14 -12.36
N LEU A 712 59.35 23.42 -13.48
CA LEU A 712 59.84 22.04 -13.49
C LEU A 712 61.28 21.93 -12.97
N ASP A 713 62.12 22.95 -13.18
CA ASP A 713 63.50 22.95 -12.68
C ASP A 713 63.53 23.14 -11.16
N ALA A 714 62.63 23.99 -10.63
CA ALA A 714 62.43 24.10 -9.18
C ALA A 714 61.83 22.81 -8.59
N ALA A 715 60.94 22.14 -9.31
CA ALA A 715 60.33 20.87 -8.88
C ALA A 715 61.35 19.73 -8.75
N VAL A 716 62.32 19.64 -9.66
CA VAL A 716 63.38 18.63 -9.63
C VAL A 716 64.40 18.91 -8.51
N LYS A 717 64.62 20.19 -8.16
CA LYS A 717 65.60 20.61 -7.14
C LYS A 717 65.00 20.70 -5.73
N ALA A 718 63.69 20.80 -5.59
CA ALA A 718 63.01 20.94 -4.31
C ALA A 718 62.82 19.59 -3.59
N LYS A 719 63.19 19.52 -2.31
CA LYS A 719 62.70 18.47 -1.39
C LYS A 719 61.43 18.99 -0.70
N GLY A 720 60.31 19.08 -1.43
CA GLY A 720 59.06 19.60 -0.87
C GLY A 720 58.00 20.02 -1.91
N SER A 721 57.12 20.94 -1.52
CA SER A 721 56.09 21.51 -2.42
C SER A 721 56.68 22.58 -3.35
N VAL A 722 56.11 22.67 -4.56
CA VAL A 722 56.45 23.67 -5.58
C VAL A 722 55.30 24.68 -5.66
N ALA A 723 55.60 25.96 -5.52
CA ALA A 723 54.60 27.01 -5.68
C ALA A 723 54.21 27.15 -7.16
N VAL A 724 52.92 27.08 -7.46
CA VAL A 724 52.39 27.31 -8.81
C VAL A 724 51.86 28.75 -8.86
N PRO A 725 52.44 29.66 -9.66
CA PRO A 725 51.88 30.98 -9.88
C PRO A 725 50.51 30.87 -10.59
N VAL A 726 49.51 31.52 -9.99
CA VAL A 726 48.16 31.63 -10.53
C VAL A 726 47.83 33.11 -10.64
N ASP A 727 47.87 33.66 -11.86
CA ASP A 727 47.42 35.03 -12.12
C ASP A 727 45.89 35.14 -12.06
N ALA A 728 45.36 36.36 -12.06
CA ALA A 728 43.93 36.60 -11.92
C ALA A 728 43.08 35.96 -13.06
N ALA A 729 43.61 35.91 -14.29
CA ALA A 729 42.89 35.30 -15.41
C ALA A 729 42.87 33.77 -15.30
N LYS A 730 43.98 33.18 -14.89
CA LYS A 730 44.12 31.75 -14.60
C LYS A 730 43.27 31.33 -13.40
N GLN A 731 43.21 32.16 -12.36
CA GLN A 731 42.37 31.94 -11.18
C GLN A 731 40.88 31.98 -11.55
N GLU A 732 40.45 32.96 -12.33
CA GLU A 732 39.07 33.07 -12.79
C GLU A 732 38.67 31.88 -13.68
N ARG A 733 39.56 31.46 -14.59
CA ARG A 733 39.32 30.28 -15.43
C ARG A 733 39.25 28.99 -14.60
N LEU A 734 40.16 28.82 -13.63
CA LEU A 734 40.16 27.66 -12.74
C LEU A 734 38.89 27.62 -11.89
N LYS A 735 38.50 28.75 -11.29
CA LYS A 735 37.25 28.88 -10.53
C LYS A 735 36.05 28.44 -11.37
N ARG A 736 35.96 28.91 -12.61
CA ARG A 736 34.86 28.55 -13.50
C ARG A 736 34.80 27.08 -13.85
N ILE A 737 35.96 26.45 -14.09
CA ILE A 737 36.04 25.00 -14.32
C ILE A 737 35.61 24.26 -13.06
N THR A 738 36.10 24.65 -11.88
CA THR A 738 35.74 24.03 -10.59
C THR A 738 34.25 24.16 -10.30
N ASP A 739 33.67 25.36 -10.43
CA ASP A 739 32.23 25.58 -10.24
C ASP A 739 31.41 24.69 -11.20
N THR A 740 31.84 24.55 -12.46
CA THR A 740 31.17 23.70 -13.45
C THR A 740 31.34 22.20 -13.11
N LEU A 741 32.50 21.79 -12.61
CA LEU A 741 32.73 20.41 -12.15
C LEU A 741 31.82 20.05 -10.99
N ASP A 742 31.62 20.97 -10.05
CA ASP A 742 30.72 20.76 -8.91
C ASP A 742 29.26 20.64 -9.38
N ASP A 743 28.82 21.51 -10.31
CA ASP A 743 27.51 21.41 -10.96
C ASP A 743 27.31 20.05 -11.66
N LEU A 744 28.30 19.57 -12.41
CA LEU A 744 28.23 18.28 -13.12
C LEU A 744 28.23 17.08 -12.17
N ARG A 745 29.03 17.13 -11.10
CA ARG A 745 29.09 16.06 -10.08
C ARG A 745 27.78 15.95 -9.32
N ASP A 746 27.18 17.06 -8.92
CA ASP A 746 25.84 17.10 -8.34
C ASP A 746 24.79 16.58 -9.34
N LEU A 747 24.84 17.02 -10.60
CA LEU A 747 23.92 16.55 -11.62
C LEU A 747 24.02 15.03 -11.82
N ARG A 748 25.24 14.51 -11.95
CA ARG A 748 25.51 13.07 -12.06
C ARG A 748 24.98 12.32 -10.84
N TRP A 749 25.27 12.80 -9.64
CA TRP A 749 24.77 12.21 -8.39
C TRP A 749 23.24 12.15 -8.38
N ARG A 750 22.53 13.21 -8.81
CA ARG A 750 21.06 13.20 -8.92
C ARG A 750 20.51 12.18 -9.90
N TYR A 751 21.26 11.82 -10.95
CA TYR A 751 20.83 10.80 -11.91
C TYR A 751 21.02 9.37 -11.37
N VAL A 752 22.09 9.11 -10.60
CA VAL A 752 22.49 7.76 -10.18
C VAL A 752 22.03 7.40 -8.77
N GLU A 753 22.01 8.38 -7.86
CA GLU A 753 21.73 8.17 -6.43
C GLU A 753 20.62 9.12 -5.94
N GLY A 754 20.86 10.44 -5.99
CA GLY A 754 19.94 11.46 -5.48
C GLY A 754 19.59 11.31 -3.98
N PRO A 755 18.74 12.19 -3.44
CA PRO A 755 18.44 12.21 -2.01
C PRO A 755 17.67 10.97 -1.54
N GLY A 756 16.93 10.32 -2.45
CA GLY A 756 16.18 9.09 -2.18
C GLY A 756 16.99 7.80 -2.39
N GLY A 757 18.24 7.87 -2.85
CA GLY A 757 19.10 6.71 -3.14
C GLY A 757 18.79 5.91 -4.41
N ASN A 758 17.76 6.30 -5.18
CA ASN A 758 17.29 5.58 -6.38
C ASN A 758 17.53 6.34 -7.71
N GLY A 759 18.32 7.40 -7.67
CA GLY A 759 18.58 8.27 -8.81
C GLY A 759 17.36 9.06 -9.26
N ARG A 760 17.40 9.54 -10.51
CA ARG A 760 16.32 10.37 -11.07
C ARG A 760 15.15 9.48 -11.50
N ALA A 761 13.95 9.85 -11.06
CA ALA A 761 12.72 9.19 -11.49
C ALA A 761 12.51 9.26 -13.01
N SER A 762 12.01 8.18 -13.60
CA SER A 762 11.77 8.06 -15.05
C SER A 762 10.56 8.84 -15.55
N MET A 763 9.68 9.31 -14.66
CA MET A 763 8.50 10.11 -15.00
C MET A 763 7.92 10.82 -13.78
N GLY A 764 6.93 11.68 -14.00
CA GLY A 764 6.04 12.22 -12.96
C GLY A 764 4.57 12.07 -13.37
N MET A 765 3.67 11.97 -12.39
CA MET A 765 2.24 11.78 -12.66
C MET A 765 1.35 12.69 -11.81
N ALA A 766 0.41 13.37 -12.45
CA ALA A 766 -0.74 14.00 -11.81
C ALA A 766 -1.98 13.15 -12.10
N ASN A 767 -2.65 12.66 -11.07
CA ASN A 767 -3.79 11.77 -11.19
C ASN A 767 -5.04 12.40 -10.59
N SER A 768 -6.15 12.38 -11.32
CA SER A 768 -7.44 12.87 -10.85
C SER A 768 -8.04 11.91 -9.83
N THR A 769 -8.89 12.42 -8.95
CA THR A 769 -9.62 11.58 -7.99
C THR A 769 -10.48 10.54 -8.72
N GLY A 770 -10.46 9.29 -8.28
CA GLY A 770 -11.20 8.20 -8.92
C GLY A 770 -10.74 6.85 -8.40
N CYS A 771 -11.04 5.77 -9.12
CA CYS A 771 -10.52 4.45 -8.74
C CYS A 771 -8.99 4.48 -8.69
N SER A 772 -8.36 5.02 -9.75
CA SER A 772 -6.91 5.17 -9.87
C SER A 772 -6.25 5.87 -8.69
N SER A 773 -6.84 6.93 -8.14
CA SER A 773 -6.29 7.58 -6.94
C SER A 773 -6.58 6.78 -5.68
N VAL A 774 -7.79 6.22 -5.55
CA VAL A 774 -8.19 5.48 -4.33
C VAL A 774 -7.29 4.27 -4.11
N TRP A 775 -7.07 3.43 -5.14
CA TRP A 775 -6.17 2.31 -4.95
C TRP A 775 -4.71 2.75 -4.82
N ALA A 776 -4.27 3.79 -5.52
CA ALA A 776 -2.88 4.25 -5.47
C ALA A 776 -2.50 5.03 -4.21
N SER A 777 -3.46 5.56 -3.44
CA SER A 777 -3.19 6.41 -2.30
C SER A 777 -4.03 6.09 -1.07
N THR A 778 -4.45 4.84 -0.90
CA THR A 778 -4.99 4.37 0.37
C THR A 778 -3.83 4.26 1.36
N TRP A 779 -3.70 5.25 2.24
CA TRP A 779 -2.61 5.33 3.20
C TRP A 779 -2.43 4.02 3.99
N PRO A 780 -1.19 3.51 4.15
CA PRO A 780 0.10 4.09 3.72
C PRO A 780 0.61 3.55 2.36
N TYR A 781 -0.26 2.94 1.54
CA TYR A 781 0.13 2.15 0.36
C TYR A 781 0.15 2.98 -0.92
N ASN A 782 1.31 3.06 -1.57
CA ASN A 782 1.54 3.70 -2.86
C ASN A 782 2.26 2.73 -3.83
N PRO A 783 1.68 2.40 -5.01
CA PRO A 783 2.28 1.46 -5.95
C PRO A 783 3.35 2.09 -6.86
N TYR A 784 3.51 3.41 -6.87
CA TYR A 784 4.38 4.09 -7.83
C TYR A 784 5.78 4.33 -7.27
N PRO A 785 6.87 3.88 -7.94
CA PRO A 785 8.26 4.16 -7.59
C PRO A 785 8.75 5.51 -8.16
N PHE A 786 7.83 6.45 -8.43
CA PHE A 786 8.13 7.76 -9.00
C PHE A 786 7.17 8.83 -8.41
N PRO A 787 7.49 10.14 -8.54
CA PRO A 787 6.63 11.20 -8.04
C PRO A 787 5.22 11.15 -8.62
N TRP A 788 4.25 11.00 -7.73
CA TRP A 788 2.83 10.92 -8.04
C TRP A 788 2.07 11.90 -7.13
N VAL A 789 1.10 12.60 -7.70
CA VAL A 789 0.24 13.52 -6.94
C VAL A 789 -1.23 13.33 -7.32
N ASN A 790 -2.10 13.41 -6.32
CA ASN A 790 -3.53 13.65 -6.49
C ASN A 790 -3.88 14.96 -5.79
N HIS A 791 -4.60 15.83 -6.49
CA HIS A 791 -5.10 17.09 -5.93
C HIS A 791 -6.62 17.04 -5.80
N LEU A 792 -7.37 17.21 -6.89
CA LEU A 792 -8.84 17.08 -6.89
C LEU A 792 -9.33 16.17 -8.02
N PHE A 793 -10.65 16.04 -8.13
CA PHE A 793 -11.30 15.19 -9.10
C PHE A 793 -11.11 15.69 -10.55
N GLN A 794 -11.16 17.00 -10.75
CA GLN A 794 -11.31 17.60 -12.07
C GLN A 794 -10.01 18.13 -12.68
N ASP A 795 -8.89 18.17 -11.96
CA ASP A 795 -7.80 19.11 -12.27
C ASP A 795 -6.42 18.49 -12.50
N SER A 796 -6.30 17.17 -12.63
CA SER A 796 -5.02 16.55 -13.01
C SER A 796 -4.40 17.14 -14.29
N PRO A 797 -5.16 17.54 -15.33
CA PRO A 797 -4.58 18.21 -16.50
C PRO A 797 -3.92 19.56 -16.14
N SER A 798 -4.57 20.35 -15.29
CA SER A 798 -4.07 21.66 -14.86
C SER A 798 -2.83 21.53 -13.96
N ILE A 799 -2.85 20.55 -13.05
CA ILE A 799 -1.69 20.24 -12.20
C ILE A 799 -0.52 19.78 -13.07
N ALA A 800 -0.75 18.92 -14.07
CA ALA A 800 0.28 18.45 -14.99
C ALA A 800 0.95 19.60 -15.76
N ILE A 801 0.20 20.64 -16.17
CA ILE A 801 0.77 21.84 -16.80
C ILE A 801 1.76 22.53 -15.85
N GLY A 802 1.35 22.77 -14.60
CA GLY A 802 2.21 23.40 -13.61
C GLY A 802 3.47 22.60 -13.30
N LEU A 803 3.32 21.28 -13.14
CA LEU A 803 4.45 20.36 -12.91
C LEU A 803 5.41 20.34 -14.10
N PHE A 804 4.90 20.29 -15.33
CA PHE A 804 5.71 20.32 -16.54
C PHE A 804 6.53 21.61 -16.64
N GLU A 805 5.91 22.77 -16.46
CA GLU A 805 6.63 24.06 -16.52
C GLU A 805 7.72 24.16 -15.44
N ALA A 806 7.41 23.73 -14.21
CA ALA A 806 8.38 23.70 -13.12
C ALA A 806 9.54 22.74 -13.40
N GLN A 807 9.24 21.54 -13.90
CA GLN A 807 10.24 20.54 -14.27
C GLN A 807 11.11 21.05 -15.42
N MET A 808 10.52 21.62 -16.47
CA MET A 808 11.24 22.13 -17.63
C MET A 808 12.18 23.27 -17.26
N ARG A 809 11.77 24.13 -16.32
CA ARG A 809 12.68 25.13 -15.76
C ARG A 809 13.89 24.48 -15.10
N LYS A 810 13.72 23.43 -14.30
CA LYS A 810 14.84 22.69 -13.68
C LYS A 810 15.68 21.91 -14.70
N MET A 811 15.07 21.38 -15.76
CA MET A 811 15.81 20.75 -16.85
C MET A 811 16.66 21.75 -17.62
N ALA A 812 16.20 23.01 -17.77
CA ALA A 812 17.00 24.06 -18.40
C ALA A 812 18.27 24.40 -17.59
N ASP A 813 18.21 24.35 -16.25
CA ASP A 813 19.41 24.48 -15.41
C ASP A 813 20.41 23.33 -15.69
N ASN A 814 19.92 22.10 -15.78
CA ASN A 814 20.75 20.91 -16.05
C ASN A 814 21.39 20.98 -17.46
N VAL A 815 20.58 21.31 -18.48
CA VAL A 815 21.07 21.48 -19.85
C VAL A 815 22.09 22.61 -19.93
N SER A 816 21.86 23.70 -19.20
CA SER A 816 22.80 24.82 -19.15
C SER A 816 24.16 24.43 -18.57
N ALA A 817 24.17 23.63 -17.48
CA ALA A 817 25.41 23.11 -16.90
C ALA A 817 26.19 22.24 -17.90
N VAL A 818 25.49 21.37 -18.64
CA VAL A 818 26.11 20.50 -19.65
C VAL A 818 26.63 21.30 -20.85
N ARG A 819 25.83 22.21 -21.42
CA ARG A 819 26.28 23.08 -22.53
C ARG A 819 27.45 23.97 -22.13
N ARG A 820 27.46 24.49 -20.90
CA ARG A 820 28.60 25.24 -20.33
C ARG A 820 29.85 24.37 -20.30
N ALA A 821 29.74 23.15 -19.81
CA ALA A 821 30.84 22.20 -19.74
C ALA A 821 31.41 21.87 -21.12
N GLU A 822 30.55 21.63 -22.11
CA GLU A 822 30.96 21.40 -23.50
C GLU A 822 31.70 22.60 -24.08
N LEU A 823 31.18 23.81 -23.90
CA LEU A 823 31.83 25.04 -24.36
C LEU A 823 33.19 25.27 -23.69
N LEU A 824 33.30 25.00 -22.40
CA LEU A 824 34.55 25.11 -21.65
C LEU A 824 35.58 24.09 -22.15
N GLN A 825 35.16 22.82 -22.32
CA GLN A 825 36.02 21.76 -22.80
C GLN A 825 36.54 22.03 -24.22
N GLN A 826 35.71 22.61 -25.08
CA GLN A 826 36.06 23.02 -26.44
C GLN A 826 36.90 24.32 -26.49
N GLY A 827 37.07 25.02 -25.37
CA GLY A 827 37.74 26.33 -25.32
C GLY A 827 36.94 27.46 -26.00
N ALA A 828 35.66 27.25 -26.26
CA ALA A 828 34.78 28.19 -26.96
C ALA A 828 33.93 29.07 -26.00
N TYR A 829 34.03 28.82 -24.68
CA TYR A 829 33.23 29.53 -23.69
C TYR A 829 33.64 31.01 -23.53
N ASP A 830 32.70 31.91 -23.81
CA ASP A 830 32.70 33.32 -23.43
C ASP A 830 31.53 33.64 -22.47
N ALA A 831 31.84 34.18 -21.29
CA ALA A 831 30.83 34.47 -20.26
C ALA A 831 29.86 35.57 -20.68
N ALA A 832 30.33 36.60 -21.39
CA ALA A 832 29.51 37.75 -21.78
C ALA A 832 28.43 37.36 -22.78
N THR A 833 28.76 36.43 -23.69
CA THR A 833 27.83 35.93 -24.71
C THR A 833 26.97 34.78 -24.19
N HIS A 834 27.56 33.79 -23.52
CA HIS A 834 26.86 32.53 -23.23
C HIS A 834 26.04 32.56 -21.94
N GLU A 835 26.49 33.22 -20.86
CA GLU A 835 25.72 33.19 -19.59
C GLU A 835 24.33 33.82 -19.71
N PRO A 836 24.11 34.95 -20.41
CA PRO A 836 22.76 35.46 -20.64
C PRO A 836 21.86 34.46 -21.38
N LEU A 837 22.40 33.75 -22.36
CA LEU A 837 21.66 32.75 -23.15
C LEU A 837 21.33 31.51 -22.31
N LEU A 838 22.28 31.00 -21.54
CA LEU A 838 22.09 29.85 -20.65
C LEU A 838 21.07 30.15 -19.55
N ARG A 839 21.12 31.34 -18.95
CA ARG A 839 20.15 31.76 -17.91
C ARG A 839 18.73 31.93 -18.43
N ALA A 840 18.58 32.32 -19.69
CA ALA A 840 17.29 32.52 -20.34
C ALA A 840 16.77 31.26 -21.07
N LEU A 841 17.50 30.14 -20.98
CA LEU A 841 17.17 28.91 -21.70
C LEU A 841 15.80 28.38 -21.30
N THR A 842 14.95 28.13 -22.30
CA THR A 842 13.65 27.47 -22.13
C THR A 842 13.63 26.12 -22.86
N TRP A 843 12.67 25.27 -22.51
CA TRP A 843 12.58 23.92 -23.09
C TRP A 843 12.33 23.91 -24.60
N GLN A 844 11.75 24.98 -25.16
CA GLN A 844 11.56 25.14 -26.61
C GLN A 844 12.89 25.28 -27.37
N GLN A 845 13.99 25.53 -26.66
CA GLN A 845 15.35 25.68 -27.22
C GLN A 845 16.22 24.44 -26.96
N PHE A 846 15.65 23.37 -26.40
CA PHE A 846 16.33 22.10 -26.26
C PHE A 846 16.50 21.43 -27.62
N THR A 847 17.57 20.67 -27.77
CA THR A 847 17.68 19.71 -28.86
C THR A 847 16.72 18.53 -28.61
N ASP A 848 16.43 17.75 -29.65
CA ASP A 848 15.57 16.57 -29.50
C ASP A 848 16.15 15.58 -28.46
N ASP A 849 17.47 15.39 -28.42
CA ASP A 849 18.16 14.54 -27.45
C ASP A 849 18.03 15.07 -26.00
N GLU A 850 18.16 16.39 -25.81
CA GLU A 850 17.99 17.04 -24.50
C GLU A 850 16.54 16.96 -24.03
N PHE A 851 15.59 17.14 -24.94
CA PHE A 851 14.17 17.01 -24.64
C PHE A 851 13.79 15.55 -24.35
N ALA A 852 14.30 14.59 -25.11
CA ALA A 852 14.07 13.15 -24.89
C ALA A 852 14.60 12.66 -23.54
N LEU A 853 15.61 13.32 -22.97
CA LEU A 853 16.12 13.06 -21.63
C LEU A 853 15.20 13.57 -20.51
N CYS A 854 14.27 14.48 -20.82
CA CYS A 854 13.32 14.98 -19.83
C CYS A 854 12.30 13.89 -19.47
N PRO A 855 12.19 13.49 -18.19
CA PRO A 855 11.15 12.55 -17.77
C PRO A 855 9.75 13.08 -18.13
N PRO A 856 8.87 12.30 -18.79
CA PRO A 856 7.55 12.78 -19.16
C PRO A 856 6.66 13.04 -17.94
N ILE A 857 5.80 14.05 -18.05
CA ILE A 857 4.69 14.27 -17.12
C ILE A 857 3.44 13.63 -17.72
N VAL A 858 2.76 12.81 -16.91
CA VAL A 858 1.51 12.15 -17.25
C VAL A 858 0.35 12.77 -16.46
N SER A 859 -0.70 13.19 -17.16
CA SER A 859 -2.00 13.48 -16.57
C SER A 859 -2.89 12.25 -16.72
N MET A 860 -3.39 11.72 -15.60
CA MET A 860 -4.21 10.51 -15.57
C MET A 860 -5.55 10.77 -14.88
N GLY A 861 -6.58 10.03 -15.26
CA GLY A 861 -7.87 10.01 -14.57
C GLY A 861 -8.83 9.02 -15.21
N GLY A 862 -9.88 8.64 -14.48
CA GLY A 862 -10.99 7.87 -15.04
C GLY A 862 -11.84 8.68 -16.02
N ASP A 863 -12.73 8.00 -16.74
CA ASP A 863 -13.70 8.62 -17.66
C ASP A 863 -14.48 9.78 -17.03
N GLY A 864 -15.07 9.59 -15.85
CA GLY A 864 -15.79 10.66 -15.16
C GLY A 864 -14.96 11.88 -14.78
N ALA A 865 -13.69 11.68 -14.42
CA ALA A 865 -12.79 12.79 -14.13
C ALA A 865 -12.44 13.58 -15.38
N MET A 866 -12.15 12.88 -16.48
CA MET A 866 -11.48 13.45 -17.65
C MET A 866 -12.46 13.89 -18.75
N LEU A 867 -13.61 13.23 -18.85
CA LEU A 867 -14.60 13.40 -19.92
C LEU A 867 -15.86 14.13 -19.45
N ASP A 868 -16.09 14.25 -18.14
CA ASP A 868 -17.18 15.04 -17.57
C ASP A 868 -16.66 16.27 -16.83
N ILE A 869 -16.47 16.19 -15.50
CA ILE A 869 -16.19 17.35 -14.64
C ILE A 869 -14.87 18.06 -15.01
N GLY A 870 -13.85 17.30 -15.42
CA GLY A 870 -12.54 17.81 -15.79
C GLY A 870 -12.34 18.04 -17.29
N PHE A 871 -13.36 17.83 -18.13
CA PHE A 871 -13.22 18.00 -19.58
C PHE A 871 -12.78 19.43 -19.97
N GLN A 872 -13.21 20.44 -19.23
CA GLN A 872 -12.74 21.81 -19.43
C GLN A 872 -11.22 21.96 -19.20
N ASN A 873 -10.66 21.27 -18.19
CA ASN A 873 -9.23 21.30 -17.92
C ASN A 873 -8.46 20.47 -18.95
N LEU A 874 -8.99 19.30 -19.33
CA LEU A 874 -8.41 18.47 -20.37
C LEU A 874 -8.35 19.19 -21.72
N SER A 875 -9.45 19.80 -22.16
CA SER A 875 -9.50 20.56 -23.42
C SER A 875 -8.50 21.73 -23.43
N ARG A 876 -8.32 22.43 -22.30
CA ARG A 876 -7.28 23.46 -22.16
C ARG A 876 -5.86 22.89 -22.26
N LEU A 877 -5.60 21.74 -21.62
CA LEU A 877 -4.31 21.06 -21.73
C LEU A 877 -4.01 20.70 -23.19
N LEU A 878 -4.97 20.09 -23.90
CA LEU A 878 -4.82 19.71 -25.31
C LEU A 878 -4.60 20.94 -26.21
N ALA A 879 -5.29 22.06 -25.92
CA ALA A 879 -5.10 23.32 -26.65
C ALA A 879 -3.74 24.00 -26.35
N SER A 880 -3.07 23.66 -25.24
CA SER A 880 -1.81 24.30 -24.85
C SER A 880 -0.59 23.85 -25.67
N VAL A 881 -0.72 22.77 -26.46
CA VAL A 881 0.37 22.14 -27.25
C VAL A 881 1.57 21.72 -26.40
N LYS A 882 1.42 21.65 -25.07
CA LYS A 882 2.45 21.13 -24.17
C LYS A 882 2.57 19.61 -24.36
N PRO A 883 3.79 19.05 -24.42
CA PRO A 883 4.04 17.62 -24.66
C PRO A 883 3.78 16.75 -23.41
N ILE A 884 2.64 16.97 -22.75
CA ILE A 884 2.17 16.20 -21.59
C ILE A 884 1.38 15.00 -22.12
N LYS A 885 1.63 13.83 -21.54
CA LYS A 885 0.90 12.60 -21.91
C LYS A 885 -0.41 12.54 -21.13
N VAL A 886 -1.52 12.21 -21.79
CA VAL A 886 -2.83 12.06 -21.16
C VAL A 886 -3.24 10.59 -21.20
N VAL A 887 -3.65 10.05 -20.06
CA VAL A 887 -4.17 8.69 -19.91
C VAL A 887 -5.58 8.76 -19.33
N VAL A 888 -6.57 8.40 -20.13
CA VAL A 888 -7.96 8.25 -19.67
C VAL A 888 -8.24 6.77 -19.45
N LEU A 889 -8.52 6.40 -18.21
CA LEU A 889 -8.89 5.05 -17.81
C LEU A 889 -10.39 4.90 -17.96
N ASP A 890 -10.85 4.57 -19.18
CA ASP A 890 -12.27 4.52 -19.49
C ASP A 890 -12.92 3.22 -19.01
N THR A 891 -13.67 3.33 -17.92
CA THR A 891 -14.47 2.24 -17.35
C THR A 891 -15.95 2.35 -17.70
N GLN A 892 -16.33 3.37 -18.48
CA GLN A 892 -17.70 3.63 -18.96
C GLN A 892 -18.73 3.90 -17.87
N VAL A 893 -18.26 4.12 -16.64
CA VAL A 893 -19.05 4.46 -15.46
C VAL A 893 -18.14 5.13 -14.44
N TYR A 894 -18.73 5.84 -13.47
CA TYR A 894 -17.98 6.31 -12.32
C TYR A 894 -17.74 5.14 -11.37
N SER A 895 -16.72 4.36 -11.70
CA SER A 895 -16.41 3.12 -11.01
C SER A 895 -16.30 3.32 -9.51
N ASN A 896 -15.61 4.36 -9.04
CA ASN A 896 -15.31 4.55 -7.62
C ASN A 896 -16.56 4.78 -6.76
N THR A 897 -17.50 5.58 -7.26
CA THR A 897 -18.63 6.08 -6.49
C THR A 897 -19.86 5.18 -6.53
N GLY A 898 -19.76 4.00 -7.15
CA GLY A 898 -20.85 3.01 -7.21
C GLY A 898 -21.28 2.61 -8.62
N GLY A 899 -20.68 3.18 -9.67
CA GLY A 899 -21.04 2.88 -11.06
C GLY A 899 -22.13 3.81 -11.60
N GLN A 900 -22.04 5.10 -11.31
CA GLN A 900 -22.90 6.12 -11.92
C GLN A 900 -22.64 6.26 -13.42
N ALA A 901 -23.65 6.67 -14.17
CA ALA A 901 -23.53 6.96 -15.59
C ALA A 901 -22.46 8.04 -15.88
N CYS A 902 -21.76 7.89 -17.00
CA CYS A 902 -20.73 8.80 -17.51
C CYS A 902 -20.99 9.10 -18.99
N THR A 903 -20.44 10.21 -19.52
CA THR A 903 -20.47 10.53 -20.95
C THR A 903 -19.81 9.46 -21.84
N SER A 904 -18.86 8.67 -21.34
CA SER A 904 -18.27 7.55 -22.11
C SER A 904 -19.11 6.26 -22.08
N GLY A 905 -20.23 6.26 -21.35
CA GLY A 905 -21.14 5.12 -21.31
C GLY A 905 -21.78 4.84 -22.67
N TYR A 906 -22.03 3.56 -22.97
CA TYR A 906 -22.71 3.17 -24.20
C TYR A 906 -24.21 3.52 -24.16
N THR A 907 -24.79 3.79 -25.34
CA THR A 907 -26.25 3.85 -25.49
C THR A 907 -26.87 2.55 -25.01
N GLY A 908 -27.91 2.64 -24.17
CA GLY A 908 -28.57 1.47 -23.61
C GLY A 908 -27.90 0.88 -22.36
N GLN A 909 -26.76 1.41 -21.91
CA GLN A 909 -26.05 0.91 -20.73
C GLN A 909 -26.84 1.20 -19.44
N VAL A 910 -27.02 0.18 -18.60
CA VAL A 910 -27.61 0.33 -17.27
C VAL A 910 -26.53 0.73 -16.28
N ALA A 911 -26.73 1.85 -15.60
CA ALA A 911 -25.85 2.38 -14.57
C ALA A 911 -26.68 3.13 -13.51
N ASP A 912 -26.08 3.49 -12.38
CA ASP A 912 -26.74 4.40 -11.44
C ASP A 912 -27.00 5.75 -12.15
N MET A 913 -28.17 6.33 -11.93
CA MET A 913 -28.71 7.48 -12.69
C MET A 913 -29.14 7.18 -14.15
N ALA A 914 -28.92 5.96 -14.64
CA ALA A 914 -29.38 5.46 -15.94
C ALA A 914 -30.00 4.06 -15.83
N ALA A 915 -30.87 3.86 -14.81
CA ALA A 915 -31.36 2.54 -14.40
C ALA A 915 -32.11 1.73 -15.47
N TYR A 916 -32.62 2.40 -16.51
CA TYR A 916 -33.38 1.77 -17.59
C TYR A 916 -32.62 1.68 -18.91
N GLY A 917 -31.36 2.16 -18.98
CA GLY A 917 -30.51 2.09 -20.16
C GLY A 917 -31.28 2.36 -21.46
N LYS A 918 -31.76 3.59 -21.63
CA LYS A 918 -32.49 3.99 -22.84
C LYS A 918 -31.59 4.72 -23.82
#